data_AF-A0A8X6ILW7-F1
#
_entry.id   AF-A0A8X6ILW7-F1
#
_cell.length_a   1.000
_cell.length_b   1.000
_cell.length_c   1.000
_cell.angle_alpha   90.00
_cell.angle_beta   90.00
_cell.angle_gamma   90.00
#
_symmetry.space_group_name_H-M   'P 1'
#
loop_
_entity.id
_entity.type
_entity.pdbx_description
1 polymer ?
#
loop_
_entity_poly.entity_id
_entity_poly.type
_entity_poly.pdbx_seq_one_letter_code
_entity_poly.pdbx_strand_id
1 'polypeptide(L)'
;MAASIPYEISKFRNHSRQLRRILRDTKQSLEDIERSGYFTEEQIESIQLKLENEQAVCGVIYSSIGITILGHDCWAKATVANELFGQKILPTEPQDAESDSSKLSWRMVRFIYGVETQVSLALPNSYELLDHLVSHEHQWHTVPLEDLELKGKAGEDPAFETAVLDIKLRHQLLRDDVVVMVSPTNVNASFEQILSVCMEGFTSIVIYAIANGVLSQSEVTELMEMKKKFPKLSIFFICVFPPSSELTESEQHVRNIGLYSRRSVFKPHSYHESSPILQTVLKRKESLDSKLGANVLTLYQQLCGLGFLNVYSPNLKKKLCRQPSSGIEVESKLIEDFENFPNILLHIRQILQAELVQVATILNEAHNSCLRMFILSAFDMTWDMLITPKRIAYARQRETELYESLMSIANCKQEEIRQLIVETINNMTEELLLRASEYEFQGVELPGEGEPPSAKELQICTSEIQALVLNSLNSAVAGKLIGSVDYLRESFVGTLERCLVSLENVKEGSEPSQASNALKQILTAAYQVEVTVRTSSSLIRVLFEKMKQLVQTLPWKAPPVIDSEWKRRVACDMLMSLSESRLARSICSQFRERLRASHEQFAASLRHLEAMHSGRLERTEEQRLKVRKLHAPKLAKFALESTSLRDIILYGMPHIGREIGRGQYGVVYSCDSWAGYSPCAIKSVVPPDDKHWNDLAMEFYYTRSIPEHDRIVQIRGSVIDLTYAGGSTPAVLLVMDRLQRDLYSALKMGLPWKSRLQIALDVVQGIRFLHGQGLVHRDIKLKNVLLDKHNRAKITDLGFCKPEAMMSGSIVGTPIHMAPELFSGRYDNSVDVYAFGILFWYICADHVRLPYVYEQCQSKDQLWNSVKKGARPERLPQFDENCWHLMEDCWNGNPSCRPLLGEVEPRLMEIIEYYEHNPLPSQGVEQKEVDLMASSPFINLEFAPA
;
A
#
# COMPACT_ATOMS: atom_id res chain seq x y z
N MET A 1 11.55 37.03 26.81
CA MET A 1 10.53 36.76 25.76
C MET A 1 11.19 36.46 24.41
N ALA A 2 12.05 37.35 23.90
CA ALA A 2 12.91 37.11 22.74
C ALA A 2 13.88 35.91 22.87
N ALA A 3 14.09 35.34 24.06
CA ALA A 3 14.98 34.20 24.30
C ALA A 3 14.40 32.83 23.88
N SER A 4 13.06 32.71 23.74
CA SER A 4 12.41 31.40 23.48
C SER A 4 11.97 31.21 22.02
N ILE A 5 11.74 32.29 21.27
CA ILE A 5 11.46 32.21 19.83
C ILE A 5 12.66 31.64 19.04
N PRO A 6 13.92 32.07 19.28
CA PRO A 6 15.10 31.48 18.64
C PRO A 6 15.23 29.98 18.90
N TYR A 7 14.81 29.51 20.08
CA TYR A 7 14.81 28.08 20.40
C TYR A 7 13.82 27.29 19.52
N GLU A 8 12.58 27.78 19.35
CA GLU A 8 11.59 27.13 18.47
C GLU A 8 12.03 27.17 16.99
N ILE A 9 12.66 28.27 16.56
CA ILE A 9 13.24 28.40 15.22
C ILE A 9 14.39 27.41 15.01
N SER A 10 15.30 27.29 15.98
CA SER A 10 16.40 26.32 15.94
C SER A 10 15.86 24.89 15.89
N LYS A 11 14.82 24.59 16.68
CA LYS A 11 14.11 23.30 16.66
C LYS A 11 13.48 23.02 15.29
N PHE A 12 12.80 24.00 14.70
CA PHE A 12 12.24 23.87 13.34
C PHE A 12 13.33 23.52 12.33
N ARG A 13 14.45 24.25 12.32
CA ARG A 13 15.58 24.00 11.41
C ARG A 13 16.20 22.62 11.58
N ASN A 14 16.33 22.15 12.83
CA ASN A 14 16.84 20.81 13.11
C ASN A 14 15.94 19.74 12.49
N HIS A 15 14.62 19.87 12.62
CA HIS A 15 13.66 18.98 11.98
C HIS A 15 13.67 19.13 10.45
N SER A 16 13.74 20.34 9.90
CA SER A 16 13.87 20.57 8.46
C SER A 16 15.14 19.94 7.89
N ARG A 17 16.26 19.92 8.63
CA ARG A 17 17.49 19.20 8.23
C ARG A 17 17.28 17.69 8.18
N GLN A 18 16.55 17.12 9.14
CA GLN A 18 16.21 15.70 9.14
C GLN A 18 15.29 15.35 7.96
N LEU A 19 14.25 16.16 7.70
CA LEU A 19 13.35 15.97 6.54
C LEU A 19 14.10 16.10 5.20
N ARG A 20 15.05 17.04 5.08
CA ARG A 20 15.93 17.14 3.90
C ARG A 20 16.73 15.88 3.64
N ARG A 21 17.26 15.27 4.71
CA ARG A 21 17.96 13.99 4.60
C ARG A 21 17.00 12.89 4.14
N ILE A 22 15.83 12.76 4.77
CA ILE A 22 14.83 11.76 4.40
C ILE A 22 14.42 11.91 2.93
N LEU A 23 14.13 13.14 2.46
CA LEU A 23 13.78 13.40 1.07
C LEU A 23 14.90 13.00 0.11
N ARG A 24 16.14 13.35 0.41
CA ARG A 24 17.31 12.98 -0.41
C ARG A 24 17.47 11.46 -0.50
N ASP A 25 17.45 10.79 0.64
CA ASP A 25 17.64 9.34 0.74
C ASP A 25 16.48 8.60 0.04
N THR A 26 15.26 9.16 0.10
CA THR A 26 14.09 8.67 -0.64
C THR A 26 14.29 8.78 -2.15
N LYS A 27 14.68 9.95 -2.66
CA LYS A 27 14.93 10.16 -4.10
C LYS A 27 16.01 9.21 -4.61
N GLN A 28 17.12 9.09 -3.89
CA GLN A 28 18.20 8.16 -4.25
C GLN A 28 17.68 6.72 -4.31
N SER A 29 16.88 6.29 -3.34
CA SER A 29 16.32 4.95 -3.34
C SER A 29 15.37 4.72 -4.52
N LEU A 30 14.56 5.71 -4.90
CA LEU A 30 13.67 5.62 -6.05
C LEU A 30 14.44 5.56 -7.38
N GLU A 31 15.50 6.35 -7.53
CA GLU A 31 16.41 6.26 -8.68
C GLU A 31 17.07 4.88 -8.79
N ASP A 32 17.49 4.30 -7.67
CA ASP A 32 18.06 2.94 -7.65
C ASP A 32 17.04 1.88 -8.08
N ILE A 33 15.76 2.08 -7.74
CA ILE A 33 14.64 1.22 -8.15
C ILE A 33 14.37 1.39 -9.64
N GLU A 34 14.34 2.61 -10.15
CA GLU A 34 14.13 2.89 -11.58
C GLU A 34 15.24 2.28 -12.43
N ARG A 35 16.52 2.49 -12.04
CA ARG A 35 17.69 1.91 -12.71
C ARG A 35 17.71 0.38 -12.72
N SER A 36 16.96 -0.25 -11.82
CA SER A 36 16.87 -1.70 -11.77
C SER A 36 16.11 -2.30 -12.96
N GLY A 37 15.22 -1.51 -13.61
CA GLY A 37 14.40 -1.94 -14.74
C GLY A 37 13.36 -3.01 -14.38
N TYR A 38 13.01 -3.16 -13.10
CA TYR A 38 12.08 -4.21 -12.63
C TYR A 38 10.61 -3.83 -12.73
N PHE A 39 10.31 -2.54 -12.69
CA PHE A 39 8.96 -2.00 -12.69
C PHE A 39 8.68 -1.31 -14.02
N THR A 40 7.43 -1.32 -14.46
CA THR A 40 7.01 -0.59 -15.66
C THR A 40 7.13 0.92 -15.44
N GLU A 41 7.21 1.70 -16.51
CA GLU A 41 7.22 3.17 -16.42
C GLU A 41 5.98 3.67 -15.66
N GLU A 42 4.79 3.14 -15.94
CA GLU A 42 3.56 3.45 -15.20
C GLU A 42 3.68 3.15 -13.68
N GLN A 43 4.32 2.04 -13.30
CA GLN A 43 4.54 1.71 -11.90
C GLN A 43 5.50 2.67 -11.22
N ILE A 44 6.57 3.09 -11.92
CA ILE A 44 7.54 4.07 -11.41
C ILE A 44 6.87 5.45 -11.26
N GLU A 45 6.13 5.91 -12.27
CA GLU A 45 5.39 7.17 -12.22
C GLU A 45 4.39 7.19 -11.05
N SER A 46 3.76 6.05 -10.75
CA SER A 46 2.79 5.95 -9.64
C SER A 46 3.39 6.11 -8.24
N ILE A 47 4.70 5.86 -8.09
CA ILE A 47 5.40 5.90 -6.78
C ILE A 47 6.28 7.13 -6.59
N GLN A 48 6.57 7.88 -7.66
CA GLN A 48 7.32 9.13 -7.56
C GLN A 48 6.52 10.20 -6.81
N LEU A 49 7.25 11.09 -6.13
CA LEU A 49 6.64 12.24 -5.49
C LEU A 49 6.11 13.18 -6.59
N LYS A 50 4.81 13.47 -6.57
CA LYS A 50 4.21 14.42 -7.52
C LYS A 50 4.93 15.78 -7.43
N LEU A 51 5.12 16.44 -8.57
CA LEU A 51 5.84 17.71 -8.67
C LEU A 51 5.31 18.78 -7.69
N GLU A 52 3.99 18.88 -7.55
CA GLU A 52 3.33 19.80 -6.60
C GLU A 52 3.72 19.51 -5.15
N ASN A 53 3.71 18.22 -4.77
CA ASN A 53 4.10 17.79 -3.42
C ASN A 53 5.59 18.02 -3.17
N GLU A 54 6.43 17.78 -4.19
CA GLU A 54 7.85 18.04 -4.08
C GLU A 54 8.15 19.53 -3.90
N GLN A 55 7.48 20.39 -4.67
CA GLN A 55 7.58 21.85 -4.52
C GLN A 55 7.11 22.30 -3.14
N ALA A 56 5.98 21.79 -2.64
CA ALA A 56 5.49 22.09 -1.30
C ALA A 56 6.49 21.66 -0.20
N VAL A 57 7.04 20.45 -0.32
CA VAL A 57 8.07 19.94 0.62
C VAL A 57 9.32 20.81 0.59
N CYS A 58 9.84 21.10 -0.60
CA CYS A 58 11.04 21.93 -0.77
C CYS A 58 10.82 23.36 -0.28
N GLY A 59 9.64 23.93 -0.51
CA GLY A 59 9.25 25.27 -0.08
C GLY A 59 9.26 25.48 1.43
N VAL A 60 9.15 24.41 2.23
CA VAL A 60 9.21 24.48 3.69
C VAL A 60 10.61 24.16 4.23
N ILE A 61 11.23 23.08 3.74
CA ILE A 61 12.47 22.57 4.36
C ILE A 61 13.74 23.31 3.94
N TYR A 62 13.68 24.07 2.84
CA TYR A 62 14.76 24.92 2.34
C TYR A 62 14.51 26.42 2.54
N SER A 63 13.30 26.84 2.87
CA SER A 63 13.01 28.27 3.06
C SER A 63 13.54 28.79 4.39
N SER A 64 13.86 30.08 4.39
CA SER A 64 14.14 30.84 5.60
C SER A 64 12.84 31.20 6.31
N ILE A 65 12.91 31.57 7.58
CA ILE A 65 11.74 32.04 8.33
C ILE A 65 11.63 33.56 8.17
N GLY A 66 10.46 34.02 7.72
CA GLY A 66 10.12 35.43 7.63
C GLY A 66 9.03 35.79 8.64
N ILE A 67 9.28 36.76 9.52
CA ILE A 67 8.25 37.33 10.39
C ILE A 67 7.80 38.65 9.77
N THR A 68 6.56 38.71 9.28
CA THR A 68 5.99 39.88 8.62
C THR A 68 5.07 40.63 9.58
N ILE A 69 5.35 41.90 9.81
CA ILE A 69 4.52 42.82 10.59
C ILE A 69 3.76 43.71 9.62
N LEU A 70 2.45 43.49 9.54
CA LEU A 70 1.49 44.23 8.74
C LEU A 70 0.67 45.19 9.63
N GLY A 71 -0.01 46.13 8.99
CA GLY A 71 -0.85 47.12 9.66
C GLY A 71 -0.81 48.46 8.95
N HIS A 72 -1.88 49.24 9.09
CA HIS A 72 -2.03 50.54 8.44
C HIS A 72 -1.29 51.65 9.20
N ASP A 73 -1.18 51.55 10.53
CA ASP A 73 -0.50 52.54 11.37
C ASP A 73 0.99 52.20 11.56
N CYS A 74 1.87 53.16 11.22
CA CYS A 74 3.33 52.96 11.31
C CYS A 74 3.83 52.82 12.76
N TRP A 75 3.25 53.59 13.70
CA TRP A 75 3.63 53.56 15.11
C TRP A 75 3.23 52.25 15.77
N ALA A 76 2.05 51.72 15.45
CA ALA A 76 1.60 50.41 15.90
C ALA A 76 2.55 49.30 15.43
N LYS A 77 2.93 49.31 14.15
CA LYS A 77 3.91 48.35 13.60
C LYS A 77 5.29 48.48 14.26
N ALA A 78 5.78 49.70 14.46
CA ALA A 78 7.04 49.97 15.14
C ALA A 78 7.04 49.45 16.59
N THR A 79 5.92 49.64 17.29
CA THR A 79 5.74 49.15 18.67
C THR A 79 5.82 47.62 18.71
N VAL A 80 5.13 46.93 17.79
CA VAL A 80 5.20 45.46 17.68
C VAL A 80 6.62 44.98 17.37
N ALA A 81 7.32 45.65 16.45
CA ALA A 81 8.70 45.30 16.11
C ALA A 81 9.62 45.45 17.33
N ASN A 82 9.53 46.57 18.05
CA ASN A 82 10.32 46.82 19.25
C ASN A 82 10.05 45.80 20.36
N GLU A 83 8.79 45.44 20.58
CA GLU A 83 8.39 44.42 21.56
C GLU A 83 8.88 43.01 21.17
N LEU A 84 8.87 42.69 19.86
CA LEU A 84 9.41 41.44 19.35
C LEU A 84 10.92 41.31 19.62
N PHE A 85 11.67 42.41 19.46
CA PHE A 85 13.10 42.45 19.76
C PHE A 85 13.39 42.68 21.25
N GLY A 86 12.43 43.15 22.04
CA GLY A 86 12.64 43.57 23.43
C GLY A 86 13.57 44.79 23.56
N GLN A 87 13.67 45.60 22.52
CA GLN A 87 14.51 46.80 22.45
C GLN A 87 13.85 47.85 21.55
N LYS A 88 13.98 49.13 21.91
CA LYS A 88 13.45 50.25 21.13
C LYS A 88 14.38 50.54 19.94
N ILE A 89 14.07 50.00 18.77
CA ILE A 89 14.87 50.20 17.55
C ILE A 89 14.19 51.20 16.62
N LEU A 90 12.88 51.06 16.43
CA LEU A 90 12.06 51.99 15.65
C LEU A 90 11.42 53.04 16.56
N PRO A 91 11.14 54.25 16.08
CA PRO A 91 10.45 55.25 16.88
C PRO A 91 8.97 54.84 17.09
N THR A 92 8.42 55.09 18.28
CA THR A 92 7.05 54.67 18.67
C THR A 92 6.14 55.83 19.09
N GLU A 93 6.66 57.05 19.10
CA GLU A 93 5.92 58.25 19.51
C GLU A 93 6.04 59.32 18.41
N PRO A 94 4.95 60.04 18.11
CA PRO A 94 5.01 61.21 17.26
C PRO A 94 5.87 62.30 17.92
N GLN A 95 6.83 62.89 17.18
CA GLN A 95 7.67 63.97 17.70
C GLN A 95 6.87 65.25 17.97
N ASP A 96 5.75 65.44 17.26
CA ASP A 96 4.81 66.56 17.41
C ASP A 96 3.38 66.05 17.61
N ALA A 97 2.65 66.63 18.57
CA ALA A 97 1.25 66.26 18.90
C ALA A 97 0.25 66.47 17.74
N GLU A 98 0.65 67.14 16.66
CA GLU A 98 -0.14 67.37 15.43
C GLU A 98 0.22 66.44 14.25
N SER A 99 1.21 65.55 14.41
CA SER A 99 1.62 64.63 13.33
C SER A 99 0.64 63.46 13.18
N ASP A 100 -0.29 63.60 12.23
CA ASP A 100 -1.28 62.59 11.86
C ASP A 100 -0.59 61.39 11.15
N SER A 101 -0.66 60.21 11.75
CA SER A 101 -0.05 58.99 11.21
C SER A 101 -0.61 58.60 9.83
N SER A 102 -1.81 59.07 9.49
CA SER A 102 -2.42 58.88 8.16
C SER A 102 -1.74 59.66 7.03
N LYS A 103 -0.83 60.59 7.36
CA LYS A 103 -0.09 61.40 6.38
C LYS A 103 1.38 60.99 6.22
N LEU A 104 1.91 60.17 7.12
CA LEU A 104 3.30 59.69 7.07
C LEU A 104 3.41 58.53 6.07
N SER A 105 4.38 58.60 5.16
CA SER A 105 4.71 57.50 4.24
C SER A 105 6.00 56.83 4.69
N TRP A 106 5.91 55.61 5.22
CA TRP A 106 7.09 54.83 5.65
C TRP A 106 7.45 53.80 4.58
N ARG A 107 8.74 53.74 4.22
CA ARG A 107 9.28 52.67 3.37
C ARG A 107 9.27 51.32 4.10
N MET A 108 9.42 50.24 3.33
CA MET A 108 9.53 48.90 3.89
C MET A 108 10.82 48.77 4.69
N VAL A 109 10.77 48.11 5.85
CA VAL A 109 11.94 47.90 6.72
C VAL A 109 12.21 46.41 6.84
N ARG A 110 13.47 46.01 6.67
CA ARG A 110 13.92 44.63 6.76
C ARG A 110 15.03 44.51 7.80
N PHE A 111 14.78 43.71 8.84
CA PHE A 111 15.79 43.37 9.83
C PHE A 111 16.48 42.07 9.45
N ILE A 112 17.81 42.08 9.45
CA ILE A 112 18.68 40.93 9.16
C ILE A 112 19.80 40.83 10.19
N TYR A 113 20.41 39.67 10.31
CA TYR A 113 21.51 39.49 11.26
C TYR A 113 22.76 40.25 10.80
N GLY A 114 23.33 41.04 11.72
CA GLY A 114 24.62 41.71 11.56
C GLY A 114 25.52 41.46 12.76
N VAL A 115 26.84 41.40 12.54
CA VAL A 115 27.82 41.39 13.64
C VAL A 115 27.83 42.76 14.34
N GLU A 116 27.64 43.82 13.56
CA GLU A 116 27.50 45.20 13.99
C GLU A 116 26.13 45.73 13.55
N THR A 117 25.63 46.74 14.27
CA THR A 117 24.38 47.40 13.90
C THR A 117 24.67 48.38 12.77
N GLN A 118 24.05 48.15 11.61
CA GLN A 118 24.21 49.00 10.42
C GLN A 118 22.87 49.19 9.73
N VAL A 119 22.66 50.38 9.17
CA VAL A 119 21.50 50.70 8.34
C VAL A 119 21.97 50.93 6.90
N SER A 120 21.24 50.40 5.93
CA SER A 120 21.53 50.57 4.50
C SER A 120 20.23 50.56 3.69
N LEU A 121 20.22 51.19 2.53
CA LEU A 121 19.10 51.07 1.58
C LEU A 121 19.41 49.99 0.56
N ALA A 122 18.50 49.05 0.36
CA ALA A 122 18.65 47.94 -0.57
C ALA A 122 17.52 47.92 -1.60
N LEU A 123 17.87 47.75 -2.87
CA LEU A 123 16.88 47.52 -3.93
C LEU A 123 16.45 46.05 -3.96
N PRO A 124 15.28 45.71 -4.57
CA PRO A 124 14.78 44.34 -4.66
C PRO A 124 15.80 43.31 -5.21
N ASN A 125 16.75 43.74 -6.05
CA ASN A 125 17.81 42.90 -6.61
C ASN A 125 19.09 42.85 -5.76
N SER A 126 19.03 43.20 -4.46
CA SER A 126 20.13 43.15 -3.49
C SER A 126 21.32 44.09 -3.77
N TYR A 127 21.12 45.14 -4.58
CA TYR A 127 22.11 46.21 -4.71
C TYR A 127 21.92 47.20 -3.56
N GLU A 128 23.00 47.48 -2.82
CA GLU A 128 23.02 48.58 -1.85
C GLU A 128 22.96 49.90 -2.63
N LEU A 129 21.95 50.71 -2.34
CA LEU A 129 21.82 52.06 -2.87
C LEU A 129 22.77 52.96 -2.07
N LEU A 130 23.71 53.61 -2.77
CA LEU A 130 24.53 54.66 -2.18
C LEU A 130 23.67 55.91 -2.04
N ASP A 131 23.07 56.07 -0.87
CA ASP A 131 22.36 57.28 -0.49
C ASP A 131 22.80 57.75 0.90
N HIS A 132 22.66 59.05 1.14
CA HIS A 132 23.08 59.68 2.39
C HIS A 132 22.07 59.41 3.50
N LEU A 133 22.39 58.47 4.39
CA LEU A 133 21.56 58.13 5.56
C LEU A 133 22.00 58.91 6.80
N VAL A 134 21.04 59.48 7.53
CA VAL A 134 21.29 60.23 8.78
C VAL A 134 21.91 59.32 9.85
N SER A 135 21.53 58.04 9.83
CA SER A 135 22.09 57.01 10.69
C SER A 135 23.60 56.76 10.53
N HIS A 136 24.24 57.25 9.47
CA HIS A 136 25.70 57.18 9.28
C HIS A 136 26.45 58.37 9.87
N GLU A 137 25.76 59.48 10.09
CA GLU A 137 26.38 60.75 10.52
C GLU A 137 26.42 60.87 12.06
N HIS A 138 25.44 60.32 12.76
CA HIS A 138 25.26 60.50 14.20
C HIS A 138 24.94 59.18 14.91
N GLN A 139 25.31 59.06 16.20
CA GLN A 139 24.81 57.97 17.03
C GLN A 139 23.31 58.12 17.26
N TRP A 140 22.57 57.03 17.12
CA TRP A 140 21.13 57.00 17.26
C TRP A 140 20.69 55.93 18.27
N HIS A 141 19.65 56.24 19.04
CA HIS A 141 19.01 55.29 19.96
C HIS A 141 17.85 54.55 19.30
N THR A 142 17.14 55.22 18.40
CA THR A 142 16.16 54.65 17.47
C THR A 142 16.51 55.13 16.06
N VAL A 143 16.17 54.36 15.03
CA VAL A 143 16.41 54.74 13.63
C VAL A 143 15.81 56.13 13.37
N PRO A 144 16.58 57.06 12.77
CA PRO A 144 16.09 58.40 12.45
C PRO A 144 14.83 58.35 11.58
N LEU A 145 13.89 59.27 11.81
CA LEU A 145 12.62 59.29 11.07
C LEU A 145 12.86 59.61 9.58
N GLU A 146 13.89 60.41 9.29
CA GLU A 146 14.31 60.80 7.95
C GLU A 146 14.73 59.59 7.09
N ASP A 147 15.33 58.57 7.70
CA ASP A 147 15.74 57.35 7.01
C ASP A 147 14.54 56.42 6.73
N LEU A 148 13.44 56.58 7.48
CA LEU A 148 12.20 55.78 7.37
C LEU A 148 11.14 56.43 6.47
N GLU A 149 11.10 57.76 6.40
CA GLU A 149 10.04 58.52 5.74
C GLU A 149 10.34 58.80 4.26
N LEU A 150 9.37 58.55 3.39
CA LEU A 150 9.39 58.93 1.98
C LEU A 150 8.91 60.39 1.83
N LYS A 151 9.77 61.36 2.15
CA LYS A 151 9.45 62.79 2.03
C LYS A 151 9.43 63.24 0.57
N GLY A 152 8.27 63.67 0.06
CA GLY A 152 8.07 64.66 -1.03
C GLY A 152 8.71 64.44 -2.42
N LYS A 153 9.61 63.45 -2.57
CA LYS A 153 10.24 63.02 -3.82
C LYS A 153 9.65 61.71 -4.35
N ALA A 154 8.50 61.30 -3.81
CA ALA A 154 7.73 60.22 -4.37
C ALA A 154 7.25 60.65 -5.78
N GLY A 155 7.95 60.19 -6.81
CA GLY A 155 7.75 60.53 -8.21
C GLY A 155 9.01 60.91 -9.00
N GLU A 156 10.15 61.18 -8.36
CA GLU A 156 11.40 61.57 -9.06
C GLU A 156 12.31 60.37 -9.40
N ASP A 157 12.38 59.36 -8.53
CA ASP A 157 13.15 58.12 -8.74
C ASP A 157 12.39 56.88 -8.21
N PRO A 158 11.85 56.02 -9.11
CA PRO A 158 11.16 54.78 -8.73
C PRO A 158 12.03 53.79 -7.94
N ALA A 159 13.35 53.83 -8.11
CA ALA A 159 14.27 52.97 -7.36
C ALA A 159 14.29 53.39 -5.88
N PHE A 160 14.23 54.69 -5.60
CA PHE A 160 14.20 55.19 -4.22
C PHE A 160 12.90 54.81 -3.50
N GLU A 161 11.74 54.92 -4.15
CA GLU A 161 10.44 54.54 -3.58
C GLU A 161 10.34 53.05 -3.24
N THR A 162 10.95 52.20 -4.06
CA THR A 162 10.91 50.74 -3.90
C THR A 162 12.04 50.18 -3.03
N ALA A 163 13.01 51.02 -2.65
CA ALA A 163 14.10 50.60 -1.79
C ALA A 163 13.61 50.20 -0.38
N VAL A 164 14.18 49.11 0.13
CA VAL A 164 13.93 48.57 1.46
C VAL A 164 15.03 49.07 2.40
N LEU A 165 14.65 49.55 3.57
CA LEU A 165 15.60 49.92 4.61
C LEU A 165 16.08 48.66 5.33
N ASP A 166 17.31 48.24 5.06
CA ASP A 166 17.96 47.11 5.71
C ASP A 166 18.59 47.55 7.02
N ILE A 167 18.14 46.95 8.12
CA ILE A 167 18.71 47.12 9.46
C ILE A 167 19.40 45.81 9.84
N LYS A 168 20.73 45.80 9.71
CA LYS A 168 21.60 44.73 10.21
C LYS A 168 21.71 44.89 11.72
N LEU A 169 21.37 43.85 12.48
CA LEU A 169 21.29 43.93 13.94
C LEU A 169 21.83 42.66 14.61
N ARG A 170 22.65 42.84 15.65
CA ARG A 170 23.21 41.73 16.44
C ARG A 170 22.19 41.20 17.46
N HIS A 171 21.14 40.54 16.97
CA HIS A 171 20.06 40.02 17.80
C HIS A 171 19.86 38.50 17.62
N GLN A 172 19.54 37.78 18.70
CA GLN A 172 19.40 36.31 18.65
C GLN A 172 18.26 35.84 17.75
N LEU A 173 17.16 36.61 17.66
CA LEU A 173 16.03 36.30 16.77
C LEU A 173 16.41 36.26 15.29
N LEU A 174 17.35 37.10 14.87
CA LEU A 174 17.75 37.24 13.45
C LEU A 174 18.79 36.20 13.04
N ARG A 175 19.37 35.47 14.01
CA ARG A 175 20.34 34.42 13.73
C ARG A 175 19.74 33.34 12.84
N ASP A 176 20.65 32.62 12.20
CA ASP A 176 20.33 31.57 11.25
C ASP A 176 19.58 32.10 10.00
N ASP A 177 19.66 33.35 9.59
CA ASP A 177 18.93 33.86 8.40
C ASP A 177 17.41 34.03 8.63
N VAL A 178 16.99 34.35 9.85
CA VAL A 178 15.62 34.81 10.11
C VAL A 178 15.52 36.28 9.69
N VAL A 179 14.46 36.60 8.95
CA VAL A 179 14.19 37.96 8.47
C VAL A 179 12.93 38.47 9.17
N VAL A 180 12.98 39.70 9.69
CA VAL A 180 11.75 40.40 10.16
C VAL A 180 11.46 41.53 9.18
N MET A 181 10.28 41.50 8.57
CA MET A 181 9.81 42.49 7.62
C MET A 181 8.74 43.34 8.26
N VAL A 182 8.85 44.66 8.17
CA VAL A 182 7.79 45.61 8.52
C VAL A 182 7.26 46.21 7.22
N SER A 183 5.96 46.06 6.98
CA SER A 183 5.35 46.57 5.75
C SER A 183 5.46 48.10 5.67
N PRO A 184 5.51 48.68 4.46
CA PRO A 184 5.43 50.12 4.29
C PRO A 184 4.06 50.66 4.72
N THR A 185 3.95 51.98 4.87
CA THR A 185 2.71 52.70 5.19
C THR A 185 2.50 53.80 4.14
N ASN A 186 1.26 53.99 3.67
CA ASN A 186 0.89 55.06 2.71
C ASN A 186 1.81 55.16 1.49
N VAL A 187 2.09 54.03 0.83
CA VAL A 187 2.88 53.95 -0.41
C VAL A 187 1.99 53.63 -1.62
N ASN A 188 2.41 54.03 -2.82
CA ASN A 188 1.72 53.75 -4.09
C ASN A 188 1.94 52.29 -4.57
N ALA A 189 1.64 51.30 -3.73
CA ALA A 189 1.71 49.88 -4.05
C ALA A 189 0.44 49.17 -3.59
N SER A 190 -0.03 48.16 -4.32
CA SER A 190 -1.19 47.38 -3.88
C SER A 190 -0.82 46.52 -2.66
N PHE A 191 -1.78 46.29 -1.77
CA PHE A 191 -1.59 45.40 -0.62
C PHE A 191 -1.12 44.00 -1.06
N GLU A 192 -1.62 43.52 -2.19
CA GLU A 192 -1.22 42.24 -2.79
C GLU A 192 0.28 42.20 -3.15
N GLN A 193 0.82 43.27 -3.75
CA GLN A 193 2.24 43.38 -4.09
C GLN A 193 3.12 43.41 -2.84
N ILE A 194 2.70 44.18 -1.83
CA ILE A 194 3.39 44.27 -0.54
C ILE A 194 3.46 42.89 0.11
N LEU A 195 2.33 42.19 0.17
CA LEU A 195 2.25 40.87 0.79
C LEU A 195 3.08 39.84 0.03
N SER A 196 3.10 39.87 -1.32
CA SER A 196 3.97 38.96 -2.09
C SER A 196 5.45 39.18 -1.79
N VAL A 197 5.91 40.44 -1.73
CA VAL A 197 7.31 40.75 -1.42
C VAL A 197 7.69 40.31 0.00
N CYS A 198 6.78 40.49 0.96
CA CYS A 198 7.04 40.08 2.34
C CYS A 198 7.08 38.56 2.55
N MET A 199 6.42 37.77 1.70
CA MET A 199 6.28 36.33 1.85
C MET A 199 7.17 35.51 0.90
N GLU A 200 7.71 36.13 -0.14
CA GLU A 200 8.50 35.44 -1.16
C GLU A 200 9.75 34.77 -0.59
N GLY A 201 9.88 33.46 -0.80
CA GLY A 201 11.04 32.68 -0.35
C GLY A 201 11.06 32.34 1.15
N PHE A 202 10.02 32.68 1.91
CA PHE A 202 9.96 32.47 3.34
C PHE A 202 8.84 31.52 3.79
N THR A 203 9.10 30.74 4.84
CA THR A 203 8.04 30.25 5.72
C THR A 203 7.55 31.44 6.54
N SER A 204 6.43 32.05 6.12
CA SER A 204 5.95 33.32 6.66
C SER A 204 5.13 33.18 7.93
N ILE A 205 5.45 34.00 8.93
CA ILE A 205 4.69 34.22 10.16
C ILE A 205 4.13 35.64 10.09
N VAL A 206 2.81 35.80 10.10
CA VAL A 206 2.17 37.11 9.90
C VAL A 206 1.60 37.65 11.21
N ILE A 207 2.01 38.87 11.54
CA ILE A 207 1.49 39.67 12.65
C ILE A 207 0.78 40.87 12.05
N TYR A 208 -0.46 41.14 12.48
CA TYR A 208 -1.21 42.31 12.02
C TYR A 208 -1.46 43.25 13.20
N ALA A 209 -0.84 44.42 13.15
CA ALA A 209 -0.94 45.48 14.16
C ALA A 209 -2.15 46.37 13.86
N ILE A 210 -3.03 46.54 14.84
CA ILE A 210 -4.26 47.33 14.73
C ILE A 210 -4.19 48.47 15.74
N ALA A 211 -4.33 49.71 15.26
CA ALA A 211 -4.42 50.88 16.13
C ALA A 211 -5.86 51.08 16.63
N ASN A 212 -6.02 51.62 17.84
CA ASN A 212 -7.29 52.14 18.39
C ASN A 212 -8.45 51.14 18.57
N GLY A 213 -8.20 49.82 18.46
CA GLY A 213 -9.17 48.79 18.85
C GLY A 213 -10.41 48.66 17.97
N VAL A 214 -10.44 49.26 16.78
CA VAL A 214 -11.52 49.15 15.78
C VAL A 214 -10.90 49.13 14.38
N LEU A 215 -11.38 48.24 13.50
CA LEU A 215 -10.94 48.22 12.09
C LEU A 215 -11.57 49.37 11.28
N SER A 216 -10.73 50.07 10.52
CA SER A 216 -11.13 51.02 9.48
C SER A 216 -11.64 50.29 8.22
N GLN A 217 -12.29 51.04 7.31
CA GLN A 217 -12.84 50.46 6.08
C GLN A 217 -11.74 49.97 5.12
N SER A 218 -10.56 50.62 5.10
CA SER A 218 -9.41 50.16 4.31
C SER A 218 -8.86 48.85 4.86
N GLU A 219 -8.63 48.75 6.17
CA GLU A 219 -8.15 47.52 6.82
C GLU A 219 -9.13 46.36 6.62
N VAL A 220 -10.44 46.60 6.72
CA VAL A 220 -11.46 45.58 6.41
C VAL A 220 -11.32 45.06 4.97
N THR A 221 -11.06 45.94 4.01
CA THR A 221 -10.91 45.59 2.60
C THR A 221 -9.65 44.75 2.37
N GLU A 222 -8.51 45.17 2.92
CA GLU A 222 -7.24 44.43 2.85
C GLU A 222 -7.35 43.04 3.49
N LEU A 223 -7.95 42.94 4.67
CA LEU A 223 -8.15 41.67 5.37
C LEU A 223 -9.07 40.72 4.59
N MET A 224 -10.10 41.24 3.90
CA MET A 224 -10.94 40.43 2.99
C MET A 224 -10.15 39.93 1.78
N GLU A 225 -9.33 40.77 1.16
CA GLU A 225 -8.48 40.39 0.03
C GLU A 225 -7.46 39.31 0.44
N MET A 226 -6.83 39.49 1.60
CA MET A 226 -5.90 38.51 2.17
C MET A 226 -6.59 37.17 2.45
N LYS A 227 -7.78 37.18 3.06
CA LYS A 227 -8.54 35.96 3.36
C LYS A 227 -8.97 35.23 2.08
N LYS A 228 -9.32 35.97 1.04
CA LYS A 228 -9.68 35.41 -0.27
C LYS A 228 -8.49 34.74 -0.95
N LYS A 229 -7.32 35.37 -0.93
CA LYS A 229 -6.11 34.85 -1.58
C LYS A 229 -5.43 33.74 -0.77
N PHE A 230 -5.39 33.87 0.55
CA PHE A 230 -4.74 32.94 1.47
C PHE A 230 -5.73 32.46 2.55
N PRO A 231 -6.71 31.61 2.20
CA PRO A 231 -7.80 31.23 3.11
C PRO A 231 -7.31 30.49 4.37
N LYS A 232 -6.17 29.80 4.28
CA LYS A 232 -5.55 29.02 5.36
C LYS A 232 -4.47 29.78 6.13
N LEU A 233 -4.17 31.03 5.78
CA LEU A 233 -3.14 31.82 6.46
C LEU A 233 -3.59 32.16 7.88
N SER A 234 -2.77 31.75 8.84
CA SER A 234 -2.96 32.07 10.25
C SER A 234 -2.31 33.41 10.57
N ILE A 235 -3.02 34.28 11.30
CA ILE A 235 -2.59 35.64 11.59
C ILE A 235 -2.61 35.90 13.09
N PHE A 236 -1.54 36.51 13.60
CA PHE A 236 -1.48 37.02 14.96
C PHE A 236 -1.89 38.50 14.98
N PHE A 237 -3.15 38.77 15.34
CA PHE A 237 -3.66 40.13 15.50
C PHE A 237 -3.28 40.70 16.86
N ILE A 238 -2.80 41.93 16.88
CA ILE A 238 -2.48 42.67 18.10
C ILE A 238 -3.06 44.07 18.05
N CYS A 239 -3.80 44.42 19.10
CA CYS A 239 -4.24 45.79 19.32
C CYS A 239 -3.12 46.58 20.01
N VAL A 240 -2.74 47.72 19.42
CA VAL A 240 -1.79 48.66 19.99
C VAL A 240 -2.54 49.92 20.40
N PHE A 241 -2.44 50.26 21.68
CA PHE A 241 -2.93 51.54 22.19
C PHE A 241 -1.76 52.50 22.33
N PRO A 242 -1.92 53.78 21.97
CA PRO A 242 -0.89 54.77 22.24
C PRO A 242 -0.58 54.80 23.75
N PRO A 243 0.69 54.98 24.15
CA PRO A 243 1.04 55.21 25.54
C PRO A 243 0.39 56.53 25.97
N SER A 244 -0.74 56.44 26.67
CA SER A 244 -1.50 57.62 27.07
C SER A 244 -0.71 58.42 28.10
N SER A 245 -0.42 59.68 27.79
CA SER A 245 -0.60 60.78 28.74
C SER A 245 -1.87 60.53 29.55
N GLU A 246 -1.73 60.36 30.87
CA GLU A 246 -2.76 60.28 31.91
C GLU A 246 -4.22 60.16 31.39
N LEU A 247 -4.71 58.93 31.20
CA LEU A 247 -6.15 58.71 31.00
C LEU A 247 -6.93 59.21 32.21
N THR A 248 -8.01 59.95 31.96
CA THR A 248 -8.93 60.38 33.03
C THR A 248 -9.66 59.18 33.65
N GLU A 249 -10.08 59.27 34.92
CA GLU A 249 -10.84 58.20 35.61
C GLU A 249 -12.05 57.71 34.79
N SER A 250 -12.67 58.60 34.01
CA SER A 250 -13.79 58.32 33.11
C SER A 250 -13.42 57.39 31.94
N GLU A 251 -12.24 57.58 31.34
CA GLU A 251 -11.74 56.77 30.23
C GLU A 251 -11.25 55.41 30.71
N GLN A 252 -10.66 55.36 31.92
CA GLN A 252 -10.39 54.10 32.60
C GLN A 252 -11.68 53.34 32.95
N HIS A 253 -12.77 54.04 33.30
CA HIS A 253 -14.07 53.43 33.58
C HIS A 253 -14.71 52.81 32.33
N VAL A 254 -14.65 53.47 31.17
CA VAL A 254 -15.13 52.91 29.88
C VAL A 254 -14.29 51.70 29.46
N ARG A 255 -12.96 51.74 29.63
CA ARG A 255 -12.04 50.62 29.41
C ARG A 255 -12.41 49.41 30.28
N ASN A 256 -12.77 49.64 31.55
CA ASN A 256 -13.18 48.59 32.47
C ASN A 256 -14.58 48.04 32.16
N ILE A 257 -15.56 48.88 31.78
CA ILE A 257 -16.92 48.43 31.44
C ILE A 257 -16.94 47.47 30.23
N GLY A 258 -16.10 47.70 29.22
CA GLY A 258 -15.94 46.79 28.07
C GLY A 258 -15.43 45.40 28.45
N LEU A 259 -14.60 45.30 29.48
CA LEU A 259 -14.06 44.05 30.01
C LEU A 259 -15.08 43.28 30.89
N TYR A 260 -15.93 43.99 31.64
CA TYR A 260 -16.91 43.37 32.56
C TYR A 260 -18.15 42.77 31.87
N SER A 261 -18.53 43.21 30.67
CA SER A 261 -19.65 42.61 29.90
C SER A 261 -19.38 41.19 29.37
N ARG A 262 -18.17 40.64 29.55
CA ARG A 262 -17.75 39.30 29.05
C ARG A 262 -18.25 38.10 29.89
N ARG A 263 -18.98 38.28 31.01
CA ARG A 263 -19.43 37.17 31.89
C ARG A 263 -20.86 36.65 31.69
N SER A 264 -21.61 37.16 30.71
CA SER A 264 -22.94 36.63 30.40
C SER A 264 -22.85 35.36 29.54
N VAL A 265 -22.98 34.20 30.19
CA VAL A 265 -23.07 32.88 29.56
C VAL A 265 -24.39 32.78 28.77
N PHE A 266 -24.35 32.88 27.45
CA PHE A 266 -25.48 32.50 26.59
C PHE A 266 -25.58 30.96 26.53
N LYS A 267 -26.70 30.41 27.00
CA LYS A 267 -27.05 28.98 26.82
C LYS A 267 -27.38 28.72 25.34
N PRO A 268 -26.95 27.58 24.77
CA PRO A 268 -27.20 27.28 23.36
C PRO A 268 -28.64 26.81 23.17
N HIS A 269 -29.37 27.47 22.27
CA HIS A 269 -30.51 26.87 21.59
C HIS A 269 -30.12 26.57 20.14
N SER A 270 -30.48 25.37 19.73
CA SER A 270 -30.16 24.70 18.46
C SER A 270 -30.56 25.54 17.26
N TYR A 271 -29.60 25.88 16.40
CA TYR A 271 -29.88 26.29 15.03
C TYR A 271 -28.91 25.64 14.05
N HIS A 272 -29.52 25.06 13.03
CA HIS A 272 -28.91 24.34 11.91
C HIS A 272 -28.08 25.26 11.00
N GLU A 273 -27.16 24.61 10.30
CA GLU A 273 -26.31 25.12 9.22
C GLU A 273 -27.06 25.98 8.20
N SER A 274 -26.68 27.25 8.12
CA SER A 274 -26.67 28.16 6.95
C SER A 274 -26.70 29.59 7.48
N SER A 275 -25.61 30.36 7.28
CA SER A 275 -25.47 31.71 7.85
C SER A 275 -26.13 32.78 6.96
N PRO A 276 -27.17 33.50 7.43
CA PRO A 276 -27.68 34.72 6.81
C PRO A 276 -27.07 35.99 7.46
N ILE A 277 -26.00 35.84 8.24
CA ILE A 277 -25.42 36.94 9.05
C ILE A 277 -24.63 37.92 8.16
N LEU A 278 -23.96 37.44 7.10
CA LEU A 278 -23.14 38.29 6.22
C LEU A 278 -23.96 39.37 5.51
N GLN A 279 -25.17 39.04 5.03
CA GLN A 279 -26.04 40.01 4.34
C GLN A 279 -26.76 40.96 5.30
N THR A 280 -27.02 40.54 6.54
CA THR A 280 -27.71 41.37 7.54
C THR A 280 -26.78 42.43 8.14
N VAL A 281 -25.47 42.13 8.25
CA VAL A 281 -24.46 43.07 8.77
C VAL A 281 -24.11 44.16 7.76
N LEU A 282 -24.08 43.84 6.46
CA LEU A 282 -23.74 44.81 5.41
C LEU A 282 -24.94 45.68 4.96
N LYS A 283 -26.19 45.20 5.09
CA LYS A 283 -27.38 45.96 4.64
C LYS A 283 -27.98 46.92 5.68
N ARG A 284 -27.56 46.87 6.95
CA ARG A 284 -28.20 47.67 8.03
C ARG A 284 -27.67 49.09 8.23
N LYS A 285 -26.83 49.60 7.31
CA LYS A 285 -26.27 50.97 7.43
C LYS A 285 -26.87 52.01 6.46
N GLU A 286 -27.89 51.66 5.69
CA GLU A 286 -28.58 52.63 4.80
C GLU A 286 -29.98 53.06 5.28
N SER A 287 -30.46 52.59 6.43
CA SER A 287 -31.65 53.19 7.05
C SER A 287 -31.70 52.99 8.56
N LEU A 288 -31.04 53.86 9.32
CA LEU A 288 -31.53 54.34 10.62
C LEU A 288 -30.60 55.44 11.14
N ASP A 289 -30.79 56.65 10.63
CA ASP A 289 -30.57 57.82 11.46
C ASP A 289 -31.76 57.96 12.41
N SER A 290 -31.44 58.25 13.67
CA SER A 290 -32.34 58.50 14.81
C SER A 290 -32.76 57.29 15.67
N LYS A 291 -32.26 57.33 16.92
CA LYS A 291 -32.79 56.71 18.15
C LYS A 291 -32.59 55.20 18.34
N LEU A 292 -31.38 54.81 18.74
CA LEU A 292 -31.02 54.02 19.95
C LEU A 292 -29.49 53.83 19.94
N GLY A 293 -28.84 53.83 21.09
CA GLY A 293 -27.37 53.82 21.23
C GLY A 293 -26.68 52.79 20.31
N ALA A 294 -25.79 53.29 19.45
CA ALA A 294 -25.05 52.47 18.49
C ALA A 294 -24.13 51.49 19.22
N ASN A 295 -24.49 50.20 19.20
CA ASN A 295 -23.59 49.13 19.60
C ASN A 295 -22.47 49.03 18.54
N VAL A 296 -21.37 49.76 18.76
CA VAL A 296 -20.13 49.58 17.99
C VAL A 296 -19.67 48.14 18.19
N LEU A 297 -19.55 47.38 17.09
CA LEU A 297 -19.03 46.01 17.15
C LEU A 297 -17.60 46.03 17.67
N THR A 298 -17.31 45.17 18.63
CA THR A 298 -15.94 44.99 19.16
C THR A 298 -15.01 44.44 18.08
N LEU A 299 -13.70 44.72 18.17
CA LEU A 299 -12.69 44.19 17.23
C LEU A 299 -12.79 42.68 17.03
N TYR A 300 -12.98 41.94 18.12
CA TYR A 300 -13.19 40.49 18.08
C TYR A 300 -14.37 40.09 17.18
N GLN A 301 -15.51 40.79 17.29
CA GLN A 301 -16.69 40.52 16.47
C GLN A 301 -16.45 40.87 15.00
N GLN A 302 -15.71 41.95 14.72
CA GLN A 302 -15.33 42.31 13.35
C GLN A 302 -14.47 41.21 12.72
N LEU A 303 -13.43 40.73 13.41
CA LEU A 303 -12.56 39.65 12.93
C LEU A 303 -13.27 38.28 12.83
N CYS A 304 -14.26 38.00 13.68
CA CYS A 304 -15.15 36.85 13.51
C CYS A 304 -16.00 36.98 12.24
N GLY A 305 -16.55 38.17 11.97
CA GLY A 305 -17.31 38.45 10.76
C GLY A 305 -16.50 38.29 9.47
N LEU A 306 -15.18 38.51 9.54
CA LEU A 306 -14.23 38.28 8.45
C LEU A 306 -13.73 36.82 8.35
N GLY A 307 -14.12 35.95 9.29
CA GLY A 307 -13.74 34.53 9.28
C GLY A 307 -12.29 34.26 9.69
N PHE A 308 -11.65 35.17 10.43
CA PHE A 308 -10.33 34.93 11.03
C PHE A 308 -10.43 34.28 12.40
N LEU A 309 -11.45 34.62 13.19
CA LEU A 309 -11.67 34.09 14.55
C LEU A 309 -12.97 33.28 14.62
N ASN A 310 -13.01 32.28 15.52
CA ASN A 310 -14.17 31.41 15.73
C ASN A 310 -15.10 31.93 16.85
N VAL A 311 -16.41 31.77 16.66
CA VAL A 311 -17.45 32.26 17.60
C VAL A 311 -17.65 31.32 18.82
N TYR A 312 -17.13 30.08 18.77
CA TYR A 312 -17.38 29.05 19.78
C TYR A 312 -16.18 28.79 20.72
N SER A 313 -16.50 28.62 22.01
CA SER A 313 -15.57 28.28 23.09
C SER A 313 -14.78 26.96 22.86
N PRO A 314 -13.50 26.86 23.28
CA PRO A 314 -12.59 25.74 22.98
C PRO A 314 -13.00 24.34 23.47
N ASN A 315 -14.06 24.20 24.25
CA ASN A 315 -14.43 22.94 24.90
C ASN A 315 -15.11 21.90 23.97
N LEU A 316 -15.58 22.27 22.78
CA LEU A 316 -16.16 21.31 21.82
C LEU A 316 -15.13 20.58 20.93
N LYS A 317 -13.92 21.15 20.74
CA LYS A 317 -12.92 20.59 19.80
C LYS A 317 -12.08 19.44 20.35
N LYS A 318 -12.05 19.23 21.69
CA LYS A 318 -11.37 18.06 22.29
C LYS A 318 -11.94 16.71 21.85
N LYS A 319 -13.12 16.67 21.20
CA LYS A 319 -13.71 15.45 20.62
C LYS A 319 -13.41 15.25 19.13
N LEU A 320 -13.01 16.28 18.37
CA LEU A 320 -12.80 16.18 16.91
C LEU A 320 -11.34 15.93 16.49
N CYS A 321 -10.33 16.18 17.34
CA CYS A 321 -8.93 15.85 17.02
C CYS A 321 -8.57 14.36 17.20
N ARG A 322 -9.53 13.45 17.06
CA ARG A 322 -9.31 11.99 17.20
C ARG A 322 -9.00 11.29 15.87
N GLN A 323 -8.92 12.01 14.76
CA GLN A 323 -8.43 11.44 13.50
C GLN A 323 -7.00 11.92 13.21
N PRO A 324 -6.01 11.01 13.16
CA PRO A 324 -4.60 11.35 12.92
C PRO A 324 -4.29 11.74 11.45
N SER A 325 -5.30 11.93 10.60
CA SER A 325 -5.17 12.18 9.16
C SER A 325 -5.45 13.62 8.73
N SER A 326 -6.03 14.47 9.58
CA SER A 326 -6.27 15.87 9.25
C SER A 326 -5.11 16.73 9.76
N GLY A 327 -4.43 17.46 8.86
CA GLY A 327 -3.34 18.38 9.20
C GLY A 327 -3.69 19.37 10.31
N ILE A 328 -2.68 19.91 10.98
CA ILE A 328 -2.87 20.92 12.04
C ILE A 328 -3.37 22.20 11.38
N GLU A 329 -4.65 22.52 11.53
CA GLU A 329 -5.17 23.83 11.15
C GLU A 329 -4.87 24.82 12.28
N VAL A 330 -4.03 25.82 11.98
CA VAL A 330 -3.62 26.83 12.96
C VAL A 330 -4.57 28.02 12.88
N GLU A 331 -5.33 28.25 13.95
CA GLU A 331 -6.26 29.38 14.02
C GLU A 331 -5.54 30.72 14.27
N SER A 332 -6.04 31.77 13.64
CA SER A 332 -5.63 33.14 13.95
C SER A 332 -5.96 33.50 15.40
N LYS A 333 -5.19 34.40 16.00
CA LYS A 333 -5.36 34.85 17.39
C LYS A 333 -5.46 36.36 17.46
N LEU A 334 -6.21 36.88 18.43
CA LEU A 334 -6.25 38.29 18.78
C LEU A 334 -5.77 38.47 20.22
N ILE A 335 -4.87 39.42 20.44
CA ILE A 335 -4.56 39.95 21.77
C ILE A 335 -4.85 41.45 21.80
N GLU A 336 -5.35 41.94 22.94
CA GLU A 336 -5.78 43.33 23.12
C GLU A 336 -4.74 44.17 23.89
N ASP A 337 -3.69 43.54 24.42
CA ASP A 337 -2.63 44.19 25.19
C ASP A 337 -1.29 43.45 25.02
N PHE A 338 -0.19 44.14 25.37
CA PHE A 338 1.15 43.56 25.33
C PHE A 338 1.47 42.67 26.55
N GLU A 339 0.67 42.69 27.61
CA GLU A 339 0.84 41.74 28.74
C GLU A 339 0.66 40.29 28.25
N ASN A 340 -0.24 40.10 27.28
CA ASN A 340 -0.50 38.83 26.62
C ASN A 340 0.33 38.59 25.36
N PHE A 341 1.27 39.49 25.01
CA PHE A 341 2.21 39.31 23.89
C PHE A 341 3.01 37.99 23.94
N PRO A 342 3.41 37.43 25.11
CA PRO A 342 4.06 36.11 25.18
C PRO A 342 3.31 34.99 24.44
N ASN A 343 2.00 35.11 24.22
CA ASN A 343 1.21 34.14 23.45
C ASN A 343 1.64 34.02 21.98
N ILE A 344 2.40 34.99 21.45
CA ILE A 344 2.99 34.91 20.10
C ILE A 344 3.92 33.71 19.97
N LEU A 345 4.64 33.33 21.03
CA LEU A 345 5.50 32.15 21.04
C LEU A 345 4.71 30.87 20.74
N LEU A 346 3.53 30.72 21.34
CA LEU A 346 2.65 29.57 21.10
C LEU A 346 2.12 29.57 19.67
N HIS A 347 1.78 30.75 19.12
CA HIS A 347 1.31 30.87 17.74
C HIS A 347 2.42 30.52 16.73
N ILE A 348 3.63 31.07 16.90
CA ILE A 348 4.81 30.74 16.09
C ILE A 348 5.09 29.24 16.14
N ARG A 349 5.12 28.65 17.35
CA ARG A 349 5.30 27.20 17.53
C ARG A 349 4.27 26.41 16.72
N GLN A 350 2.99 26.78 16.81
CA GLN A 350 1.92 26.09 16.10
C GLN A 350 2.07 26.15 14.57
N ILE A 351 2.41 27.32 14.02
CA ILE A 351 2.68 27.48 12.57
C ILE A 351 3.83 26.60 12.14
N LEU A 352 4.99 26.72 12.81
CA LEU A 352 6.19 25.95 12.46
C LEU A 352 5.97 24.43 12.60
N GLN A 353 5.22 23.99 13.61
CA GLN A 353 4.84 22.59 13.78
C GLN A 353 3.92 22.11 12.66
N ALA A 354 2.92 22.92 12.26
CA ALA A 354 1.98 22.57 11.20
C ALA A 354 2.68 22.34 9.86
N GLU A 355 3.60 23.23 9.49
CA GLU A 355 4.40 23.12 8.26
C GLU A 355 5.25 21.83 8.26
N LEU A 356 5.98 21.55 9.34
CA LEU A 356 6.79 20.33 9.43
C LEU A 356 5.95 19.05 9.42
N VAL A 357 4.80 19.06 10.10
CA VAL A 357 3.88 17.92 10.12
C VAL A 357 3.29 17.66 8.74
N GLN A 358 2.95 18.72 8.00
CA GLN A 358 2.50 18.59 6.61
C GLN A 358 3.58 17.94 5.74
N VAL A 359 4.82 18.44 5.80
CA VAL A 359 5.94 17.86 5.05
C VAL A 359 6.18 16.39 5.41
N ALA A 360 6.27 16.08 6.70
CA ALA A 360 6.47 14.71 7.18
C ALA A 360 5.33 13.78 6.74
N THR A 361 4.10 14.30 6.68
CA THR A 361 2.92 13.55 6.22
C THR A 361 2.99 13.25 4.73
N ILE A 362 3.32 14.24 3.89
CA ILE A 362 3.49 14.06 2.43
C ILE A 362 4.56 12.99 2.14
N LEU A 363 5.71 13.07 2.82
CA LEU A 363 6.78 12.08 2.65
C LEU A 363 6.34 10.68 3.07
N ASN A 364 5.73 10.56 4.25
CA ASN A 364 5.24 9.30 4.76
C ASN A 364 4.15 8.68 3.85
N GLU A 365 3.24 9.47 3.30
CA GLU A 365 2.24 9.00 2.32
C GLU A 365 2.90 8.43 1.06
N ALA A 366 3.92 9.12 0.53
CA ALA A 366 4.70 8.64 -0.60
C ALA A 366 5.38 7.29 -0.28
N HIS A 367 6.05 7.18 0.87
CA HIS A 367 6.69 5.92 1.30
C HIS A 367 5.68 4.78 1.44
N ASN A 368 4.52 5.05 2.04
CA ASN A 368 3.48 4.03 2.23
C ASN A 368 2.88 3.57 0.90
N SER A 369 2.72 4.47 -0.07
CA SER A 369 2.30 4.13 -1.44
C SER A 369 3.31 3.20 -2.11
N CYS A 370 4.61 3.51 -2.02
CA CYS A 370 5.69 2.67 -2.55
C CYS A 370 5.67 1.27 -1.92
N LEU A 371 5.58 1.19 -0.60
CA LEU A 371 5.56 -0.08 0.14
C LEU A 371 4.34 -0.93 -0.24
N ARG A 372 3.18 -0.30 -0.42
CA ARG A 372 1.97 -0.99 -0.89
C ARG A 372 2.17 -1.56 -2.29
N MET A 373 2.73 -0.78 -3.21
CA MET A 373 3.05 -1.24 -4.56
C MET A 373 3.99 -2.44 -4.53
N PHE A 374 5.05 -2.40 -3.73
CA PHE A 374 5.98 -3.52 -3.57
C PHE A 374 5.32 -4.79 -3.02
N ILE A 375 4.39 -4.64 -2.08
CA ILE A 375 3.65 -5.78 -1.54
C ILE A 375 2.78 -6.41 -2.63
N LEU A 376 2.00 -5.59 -3.35
CA LEU A 376 1.14 -6.06 -4.44
C LEU A 376 1.96 -6.71 -5.56
N SER A 377 3.06 -6.08 -5.98
CA SER A 377 3.96 -6.62 -6.99
C SER A 377 4.57 -7.96 -6.56
N ALA A 378 4.97 -8.10 -5.29
CA ALA A 378 5.46 -9.38 -4.77
C ALA A 378 4.36 -10.46 -4.73
N PHE A 379 3.10 -10.09 -4.49
CA PHE A 379 1.97 -11.00 -4.61
C PHE A 379 1.80 -11.47 -6.06
N ASP A 380 1.80 -10.56 -7.03
CA ASP A 380 1.67 -10.89 -8.46
C ASP A 380 2.80 -11.81 -8.93
N MET A 381 4.05 -11.50 -8.55
CA MET A 381 5.22 -12.33 -8.81
C MET A 381 5.07 -13.72 -8.19
N THR A 382 4.56 -13.82 -6.96
CA THR A 382 4.35 -15.10 -6.26
C THR A 382 3.27 -15.93 -6.94
N TRP A 383 2.16 -15.28 -7.32
CA TRP A 383 1.06 -15.92 -8.05
C TRP A 383 1.54 -16.48 -9.39
N ASP A 384 2.29 -15.70 -10.15
CA ASP A 384 2.85 -16.13 -11.43
C ASP A 384 3.81 -17.32 -11.27
N MET A 385 4.71 -17.30 -10.28
CA MET A 385 5.59 -18.43 -9.95
C MET A 385 4.83 -19.70 -9.56
N LEU A 386 3.64 -19.59 -8.96
CA LEU A 386 2.83 -20.74 -8.57
C LEU A 386 1.93 -21.25 -9.70
N ILE A 387 1.37 -20.35 -10.51
CA ILE A 387 0.36 -20.68 -11.52
C ILE A 387 0.98 -21.13 -12.82
N THR A 388 2.07 -20.51 -13.26
CA THR A 388 2.70 -20.85 -14.55
C THR A 388 3.11 -22.33 -14.62
N PRO A 389 3.81 -22.91 -13.62
CA PRO A 389 4.11 -24.35 -13.61
C PRO A 389 2.87 -25.23 -13.57
N LYS A 390 1.82 -24.84 -12.83
CA LYS A 390 0.56 -25.57 -12.76
C LYS A 390 -0.18 -25.58 -14.10
N ARG A 391 -0.17 -24.47 -14.83
CA ARG A 391 -0.75 -24.36 -16.18
C ARG A 391 0.00 -25.23 -17.19
N ILE A 392 1.33 -25.25 -17.13
CA ILE A 392 2.15 -26.14 -17.97
C ILE A 392 1.86 -27.62 -17.66
N ALA A 393 1.80 -27.99 -16.37
CA ALA A 393 1.46 -29.34 -15.95
C ALA A 393 0.04 -29.75 -16.38
N TYR A 394 -0.93 -28.84 -16.25
CA TYR A 394 -2.29 -29.05 -16.74
C TYR A 394 -2.34 -29.25 -18.26
N ALA A 395 -1.64 -28.41 -19.02
CA ALA A 395 -1.56 -28.54 -20.48
C ALA A 395 -0.96 -29.89 -20.89
N ARG A 396 0.13 -30.32 -20.22
CA ARG A 396 0.76 -31.63 -20.41
C ARG A 396 -0.23 -32.77 -20.13
N GLN A 397 -0.90 -32.71 -18.99
CA GLN A 397 -1.83 -33.75 -18.57
C GLN A 397 -3.02 -33.87 -19.54
N ARG A 398 -3.66 -32.74 -19.88
CA ARG A 398 -4.80 -32.71 -20.79
C ARG A 398 -4.45 -33.19 -22.20
N GLU A 399 -3.26 -32.83 -22.69
CA GLU A 399 -2.81 -33.34 -23.98
C GLU A 399 -2.47 -34.84 -23.93
N THR A 400 -1.88 -35.33 -22.84
CA THR A 400 -1.62 -36.76 -22.66
C THR A 400 -2.93 -37.56 -22.61
N GLU A 401 -3.94 -37.08 -21.89
CA GLU A 401 -5.28 -37.68 -21.87
C GLU A 401 -5.93 -37.72 -23.26
N LEU A 402 -5.76 -36.65 -24.06
CA LEU A 402 -6.22 -36.59 -25.45
C LEU A 402 -5.47 -37.62 -26.32
N TYR A 403 -4.14 -37.68 -26.20
CA TYR A 403 -3.31 -38.64 -26.92
C TYR A 403 -3.68 -40.09 -26.58
N GLU A 404 -3.82 -40.42 -25.30
CA GLU A 404 -4.21 -41.76 -24.84
C GLU A 404 -5.62 -42.14 -25.32
N SER A 405 -6.55 -41.19 -25.31
CA SER A 405 -7.92 -41.41 -25.81
C SER A 405 -7.93 -41.69 -27.32
N LEU A 406 -7.20 -40.88 -28.11
CA LEU A 406 -7.06 -41.08 -29.55
C LEU A 406 -6.31 -42.37 -29.91
N MET A 407 -5.27 -42.71 -29.15
CA MET A 407 -4.52 -43.97 -29.30
C MET A 407 -5.37 -45.17 -28.90
N SER A 408 -6.20 -45.06 -27.87
CA SER A 408 -7.15 -46.10 -27.46
C SER A 408 -8.17 -46.35 -28.56
N ILE A 409 -8.72 -45.30 -29.20
CA ILE A 409 -9.61 -45.44 -30.37
C ILE A 409 -8.87 -46.11 -31.53
N ALA A 410 -7.62 -45.71 -31.80
CA ALA A 410 -6.78 -46.34 -32.83
C ALA A 410 -6.46 -47.82 -32.55
N ASN A 411 -6.40 -48.23 -31.27
CA ASN A 411 -6.01 -49.57 -30.84
C ASN A 411 -7.21 -50.51 -30.63
N CYS A 412 -8.26 -50.07 -29.94
CA CYS A 412 -9.42 -50.87 -29.56
C CYS A 412 -10.43 -51.08 -30.70
N LYS A 413 -10.38 -50.26 -31.76
CA LYS A 413 -11.36 -50.30 -32.86
C LYS A 413 -10.81 -50.80 -34.19
N GLN A 414 -9.72 -51.57 -34.23
CA GLN A 414 -9.27 -52.17 -35.50
C GLN A 414 -10.38 -53.00 -36.17
N GLU A 415 -11.22 -53.66 -35.36
CA GLU A 415 -12.35 -54.47 -35.84
C GLU A 415 -13.59 -53.61 -36.21
N GLU A 416 -13.87 -52.52 -35.50
CA GLU A 416 -14.96 -51.59 -35.88
C GLU A 416 -14.60 -50.76 -37.11
N ILE A 417 -13.34 -50.31 -37.24
CA ILE A 417 -12.83 -49.67 -38.46
C ILE A 417 -12.86 -50.67 -39.62
N ARG A 418 -12.54 -51.94 -39.37
CA ARG A 418 -12.73 -53.01 -40.37
C ARG A 418 -14.19 -53.11 -40.78
N GLN A 419 -15.14 -53.16 -39.84
CA GLN A 419 -16.59 -53.20 -40.11
C GLN A 419 -17.09 -51.96 -40.85
N LEU A 420 -16.62 -50.76 -40.49
CA LEU A 420 -16.94 -49.51 -41.18
C LEU A 420 -16.38 -49.50 -42.60
N ILE A 421 -15.19 -50.06 -42.83
CA ILE A 421 -14.61 -50.27 -44.16
C ILE A 421 -15.45 -51.26 -44.96
N VAL A 422 -15.86 -52.40 -44.37
CA VAL A 422 -16.75 -53.38 -45.01
C VAL A 422 -18.06 -52.73 -45.43
N GLU A 423 -18.72 -52.02 -44.51
CA GLU A 423 -20.00 -51.36 -44.75
C GLU A 423 -19.87 -50.26 -45.81
N THR A 424 -18.75 -49.53 -45.83
CA THR A 424 -18.48 -48.49 -46.83
C THR A 424 -18.17 -49.08 -48.20
N ILE A 425 -17.38 -50.15 -48.28
CA ILE A 425 -17.15 -50.92 -49.51
C ILE A 425 -18.50 -51.39 -50.05
N ASN A 426 -19.32 -52.04 -49.23
CA ASN A 426 -20.62 -52.57 -49.64
C ASN A 426 -21.57 -51.46 -50.13
N ASN A 427 -21.66 -50.34 -49.40
CA ASN A 427 -22.55 -49.23 -49.76
C ASN A 427 -22.08 -48.48 -51.02
N MET A 428 -20.78 -48.42 -51.28
CA MET A 428 -20.21 -47.73 -52.45
C MET A 428 -20.01 -48.65 -53.65
N THR A 429 -20.15 -49.97 -53.50
CA THR A 429 -19.82 -50.93 -54.56
C THR A 429 -20.59 -50.63 -55.84
N GLU A 430 -21.91 -50.44 -55.77
CA GLU A 430 -22.70 -50.14 -56.98
C GLU A 430 -22.33 -48.78 -57.61
N GLU A 431 -22.09 -47.76 -56.79
CA GLU A 431 -21.67 -46.43 -57.25
C GLU A 431 -20.30 -46.47 -57.95
N LEU A 432 -19.32 -47.17 -57.36
CA LEU A 432 -17.97 -47.30 -57.92
C LEU A 432 -17.97 -48.12 -59.20
N LEU A 433 -18.79 -49.16 -59.29
CA LEU A 433 -18.99 -49.96 -60.49
C LEU A 433 -19.62 -49.16 -61.63
N LEU A 434 -20.53 -48.22 -61.30
CA LEU A 434 -21.11 -47.28 -62.25
C LEU A 434 -20.08 -46.25 -62.72
N ARG A 435 -19.38 -45.60 -61.78
CA ARG A 435 -18.33 -44.61 -62.10
C ARG A 435 -17.17 -45.19 -62.91
N ALA A 436 -16.79 -46.44 -62.64
CA ALA A 436 -15.81 -47.15 -63.45
C ALA A 436 -16.33 -47.40 -64.87
N SER A 437 -17.60 -47.75 -65.04
CA SER A 437 -18.20 -48.00 -66.36
C SER A 437 -18.30 -46.74 -67.24
N GLU A 438 -18.37 -45.56 -66.62
CA GLU A 438 -18.43 -44.24 -67.26
C GLU A 438 -17.05 -43.54 -67.34
N TYR A 439 -15.99 -44.17 -66.82
CA TYR A 439 -14.68 -43.52 -66.70
C TYR A 439 -14.00 -43.32 -68.05
N GLU A 440 -13.59 -42.09 -68.36
CA GLU A 440 -12.83 -41.75 -69.55
C GLU A 440 -11.33 -41.73 -69.25
N PHE A 441 -10.55 -42.53 -69.98
CA PHE A 441 -9.10 -42.61 -69.81
C PHE A 441 -8.43 -41.36 -70.37
N GLN A 442 -7.45 -40.82 -69.64
CA GLN A 442 -6.74 -39.62 -70.05
C GLN A 442 -5.38 -39.96 -70.66
N GLY A 443 -5.18 -39.64 -71.94
CA GLY A 443 -3.88 -39.79 -72.62
C GLY A 443 -3.58 -41.19 -73.15
N VAL A 444 -4.59 -42.06 -73.28
CA VAL A 444 -4.51 -43.36 -73.94
C VAL A 444 -5.43 -43.36 -75.16
N GLU A 445 -4.87 -43.46 -76.36
CA GLU A 445 -5.67 -43.67 -77.59
C GLU A 445 -6.12 -45.12 -77.65
N LEU A 446 -7.40 -45.37 -77.41
CA LEU A 446 -7.97 -46.71 -77.48
C LEU A 446 -8.08 -47.15 -78.95
N PRO A 447 -7.76 -48.42 -79.28
CA PRO A 447 -7.94 -48.94 -80.63
C PRO A 447 -9.42 -48.87 -81.06
N GLY A 448 -9.67 -48.52 -82.33
CA GLY A 448 -11.02 -48.45 -82.91
C GLY A 448 -11.72 -49.82 -82.91
N GLU A 449 -13.06 -49.80 -82.99
CA GLU A 449 -13.93 -50.99 -82.87
C GLU A 449 -13.38 -52.21 -83.63
N GLY A 450 -12.85 -53.20 -82.89
CA GLY A 450 -12.44 -54.51 -83.41
C GLY A 450 -10.96 -54.88 -83.29
N GLU A 451 -10.06 -53.98 -82.88
CA GLU A 451 -8.64 -54.32 -82.65
C GLU A 451 -8.34 -54.59 -81.15
N PRO A 452 -7.66 -55.70 -80.81
CA PRO A 452 -7.36 -56.03 -79.43
C PRO A 452 -6.30 -55.07 -78.85
N PRO A 453 -6.53 -54.47 -77.67
CA PRO A 453 -5.58 -53.53 -77.06
C PRO A 453 -4.27 -54.20 -76.69
N SER A 454 -3.16 -53.46 -76.78
CA SER A 454 -1.84 -53.97 -76.42
C SER A 454 -1.76 -54.25 -74.92
N ALA A 455 -0.90 -55.20 -74.53
CA ALA A 455 -0.69 -55.54 -73.12
C ALA A 455 -0.27 -54.32 -72.26
N LYS A 456 0.39 -53.32 -72.87
CA LYS A 456 0.83 -52.09 -72.19
C LYS A 456 -0.34 -51.12 -71.98
N GLU A 457 -1.22 -50.97 -72.96
CA GLU A 457 -2.45 -50.15 -72.87
C GLU A 457 -3.44 -50.75 -71.86
N LEU A 458 -3.65 -52.06 -71.91
CA LEU A 458 -4.46 -52.78 -70.90
C LEU A 458 -3.90 -52.58 -69.50
N GLN A 459 -2.58 -52.61 -69.32
CA GLN A 459 -1.95 -52.39 -68.02
C GLN A 459 -2.16 -50.95 -67.51
N ILE A 460 -2.06 -49.95 -68.38
CA ILE A 460 -2.31 -48.54 -68.04
C ILE A 460 -3.78 -48.33 -67.67
N CYS A 461 -4.71 -48.79 -68.52
CA CYS A 461 -6.15 -48.66 -68.28
C CYS A 461 -6.59 -49.39 -66.99
N THR A 462 -6.05 -50.57 -66.74
CA THR A 462 -6.28 -51.32 -65.49
C THR A 462 -5.78 -50.51 -64.28
N SER A 463 -4.60 -49.89 -64.40
CA SER A 463 -4.02 -49.09 -63.31
C SER A 463 -4.83 -47.82 -63.01
N GLU A 464 -5.43 -47.19 -64.03
CA GLU A 464 -6.27 -46.00 -63.84
C GLU A 464 -7.61 -46.33 -63.16
N ILE A 465 -8.30 -47.40 -63.57
CA ILE A 465 -9.55 -47.82 -62.90
C ILE A 465 -9.27 -48.26 -61.46
N GLN A 466 -8.19 -49.00 -61.22
CA GLN A 466 -7.77 -49.37 -59.87
C GLN A 466 -7.45 -48.13 -59.02
N ALA A 467 -6.79 -47.13 -59.59
CA ALA A 467 -6.50 -45.87 -58.90
C ALA A 467 -7.78 -45.09 -58.57
N LEU A 468 -8.77 -45.05 -59.48
CA LEU A 468 -10.07 -44.44 -59.23
C LEU A 468 -10.79 -45.11 -58.05
N VAL A 469 -10.92 -46.44 -58.08
CA VAL A 469 -11.59 -47.21 -57.02
C VAL A 469 -10.89 -46.99 -55.67
N LEU A 470 -9.56 -47.08 -55.64
CA LEU A 470 -8.78 -46.90 -54.42
C LEU A 470 -8.91 -45.48 -53.85
N ASN A 471 -8.83 -44.45 -54.70
CA ASN A 471 -8.92 -43.06 -54.27
C ASN A 471 -10.32 -42.71 -53.74
N SER A 472 -11.38 -43.18 -54.41
CA SER A 472 -12.75 -42.97 -53.97
C SER A 472 -13.07 -43.71 -52.67
N LEU A 473 -12.59 -44.96 -52.53
CA LEU A 473 -12.77 -45.73 -51.29
C LEU A 473 -12.03 -45.09 -50.10
N ASN A 474 -10.78 -44.67 -50.32
CA ASN A 474 -9.97 -44.02 -49.29
C ASN A 474 -10.62 -42.70 -48.81
N SER A 475 -11.17 -41.91 -49.73
CA SER A 475 -11.85 -40.65 -49.42
C SER A 475 -13.10 -40.86 -48.56
N ALA A 476 -13.94 -41.84 -48.91
CA ALA A 476 -15.16 -42.13 -48.15
C ALA A 476 -14.90 -42.75 -46.78
N VAL A 477 -13.91 -43.66 -46.68
CA VAL A 477 -13.49 -44.24 -45.40
C VAL A 477 -12.90 -43.16 -44.49
N ALA A 478 -12.08 -42.25 -45.02
CA ALA A 478 -11.56 -41.11 -44.28
C ALA A 478 -12.70 -40.18 -43.80
N GLY A 479 -13.68 -39.88 -44.66
CA GLY A 479 -14.85 -39.05 -44.31
C GLY A 479 -15.67 -39.59 -43.13
N LYS A 480 -15.90 -40.91 -43.07
CA LYS A 480 -16.64 -41.54 -41.95
C LYS A 480 -15.81 -41.63 -40.65
N LEU A 481 -14.49 -41.79 -40.75
CA LEU A 481 -13.57 -41.73 -39.60
C LEU A 481 -13.55 -40.33 -38.97
N ILE A 482 -13.54 -39.28 -39.81
CA ILE A 482 -13.55 -37.86 -39.40
C ILE A 482 -14.76 -37.53 -38.52
N GLY A 483 -15.95 -38.02 -38.87
CA GLY A 483 -17.18 -37.78 -38.08
C GLY A 483 -17.14 -38.31 -36.65
N SER A 484 -16.30 -39.30 -36.35
CA SER A 484 -16.09 -39.81 -34.98
C SER A 484 -15.08 -38.98 -34.18
N VAL A 485 -14.18 -38.25 -34.86
CA VAL A 485 -13.17 -37.36 -34.27
C VAL A 485 -13.79 -35.99 -33.89
N ASP A 486 -14.80 -35.52 -34.63
CA ASP A 486 -15.49 -34.26 -34.35
C ASP A 486 -16.13 -34.22 -32.94
N TYR A 487 -16.61 -35.36 -32.44
CA TYR A 487 -17.12 -35.49 -31.07
C TYR A 487 -16.04 -35.25 -29.98
N LEU A 488 -14.76 -35.58 -30.26
CA LEU A 488 -13.64 -35.36 -29.34
C LEU A 488 -13.16 -33.90 -29.35
N ARG A 489 -13.27 -33.21 -30.49
CA ARG A 489 -12.87 -31.79 -30.63
C ARG A 489 -13.70 -30.87 -29.74
N GLU A 490 -15.00 -31.09 -29.64
CA GLU A 490 -15.91 -30.25 -28.84
C GLU A 490 -15.65 -30.38 -27.32
N SER A 491 -15.09 -31.50 -26.86
CA SER A 491 -14.85 -31.76 -25.44
C SER A 491 -13.50 -31.25 -24.91
N PHE A 492 -12.43 -31.25 -25.73
CA PHE A 492 -11.05 -31.04 -25.24
C PHE A 492 -10.39 -29.71 -25.65
N VAL A 493 -10.81 -29.08 -26.75
CA VAL A 493 -9.99 -28.05 -27.43
C VAL A 493 -10.17 -26.65 -26.83
N GLY A 494 -11.38 -26.26 -26.44
CA GLY A 494 -11.65 -24.87 -26.04
C GLY A 494 -10.88 -24.38 -24.81
N THR A 495 -10.71 -25.23 -23.79
CA THR A 495 -10.02 -24.85 -22.54
C THR A 495 -8.50 -24.98 -22.66
N LEU A 496 -8.03 -26.01 -23.38
CA LEU A 496 -6.59 -26.23 -23.61
C LEU A 496 -6.01 -25.17 -24.55
N GLU A 497 -6.71 -24.81 -25.62
CA GLU A 497 -6.29 -23.76 -26.55
C GLU A 497 -6.19 -22.40 -25.85
N ARG A 498 -7.19 -22.02 -25.02
CA ARG A 498 -7.10 -20.80 -24.20
C ARG A 498 -5.93 -20.83 -23.21
N CYS A 499 -5.66 -21.99 -22.61
CA CYS A 499 -4.53 -22.16 -21.69
C CYS A 499 -3.19 -21.96 -22.41
N LEU A 500 -3.01 -22.58 -23.59
CA LEU A 500 -1.79 -22.46 -24.40
C LEU A 500 -1.60 -21.05 -24.94
N VAL A 501 -2.66 -20.43 -25.47
CA VAL A 501 -2.64 -19.02 -25.90
C VAL A 501 -2.24 -18.10 -24.74
N SER A 502 -2.76 -18.34 -23.54
CA SER A 502 -2.34 -17.56 -22.36
C SER A 502 -0.88 -17.78 -21.95
N LEU A 503 -0.29 -18.95 -22.19
CA LEU A 503 1.12 -19.22 -21.91
C LEU A 503 2.03 -18.62 -23.01
N GLU A 504 1.57 -18.58 -24.25
CA GLU A 504 2.31 -18.09 -25.41
C GLU A 504 2.25 -16.55 -25.58
N ASN A 505 1.19 -15.88 -25.11
CA ASN A 505 0.97 -14.43 -25.29
C ASN A 505 1.84 -13.51 -24.40
N VAL A 506 2.90 -13.99 -23.77
CA VAL A 506 3.57 -13.25 -22.68
C VAL A 506 4.61 -12.22 -23.16
N LYS A 507 4.88 -12.05 -24.48
CA LYS A 507 5.66 -10.89 -24.99
C LYS A 507 5.27 -10.45 -26.41
N GLU A 508 5.21 -9.13 -26.62
CA GLU A 508 5.30 -8.50 -27.95
C GLU A 508 6.65 -8.87 -28.58
N GLY A 509 6.61 -9.63 -29.68
CA GLY A 509 7.78 -9.94 -30.52
C GLY A 509 8.32 -11.37 -30.48
N SER A 510 7.69 -12.33 -29.80
CA SER A 510 8.11 -13.76 -29.84
C SER A 510 7.38 -14.61 -30.88
N GLU A 511 8.09 -15.62 -31.40
CA GLU A 511 7.73 -16.55 -32.48
C GLU A 511 6.32 -17.17 -32.42
N PRO A 512 5.73 -17.56 -33.57
CA PRO A 512 4.33 -17.92 -33.70
C PRO A 512 3.95 -19.15 -32.88
N SER A 513 3.01 -18.99 -31.93
CA SER A 513 2.17 -19.98 -31.24
C SER A 513 2.54 -21.47 -31.44
N GLN A 514 3.75 -21.89 -31.08
CA GLN A 514 4.28 -23.20 -31.50
C GLN A 514 3.57 -24.38 -30.83
N ALA A 515 3.20 -24.28 -29.55
CA ALA A 515 2.47 -25.33 -28.83
C ALA A 515 0.99 -25.33 -29.23
N SER A 516 0.37 -24.17 -29.43
CA SER A 516 -0.99 -24.09 -30.00
C SER A 516 -1.03 -24.63 -31.43
N ASN A 517 0.00 -24.37 -32.24
CA ASN A 517 0.13 -24.90 -33.59
C ASN A 517 0.40 -26.41 -33.58
N ALA A 518 1.22 -26.92 -32.65
CA ALA A 518 1.42 -28.35 -32.46
C ALA A 518 0.13 -29.05 -32.02
N LEU A 519 -0.67 -28.44 -31.12
CA LEU A 519 -2.00 -28.94 -30.77
C LEU A 519 -2.95 -28.95 -31.98
N LYS A 520 -2.95 -27.87 -32.78
CA LYS A 520 -3.69 -27.83 -34.05
C LYS A 520 -3.22 -28.91 -35.01
N GLN A 521 -1.93 -29.24 -35.03
CA GLN A 521 -1.37 -30.34 -35.82
C GLN A 521 -1.74 -31.71 -35.27
N ILE A 522 -1.84 -31.92 -33.95
CA ILE A 522 -2.39 -33.16 -33.37
C ILE A 522 -3.83 -33.37 -33.84
N LEU A 523 -4.65 -32.31 -33.74
CA LEU A 523 -6.04 -32.35 -34.21
C LEU A 523 -6.07 -32.58 -35.72
N THR A 524 -5.28 -31.84 -36.49
CA THR A 524 -5.22 -31.95 -37.96
C THR A 524 -4.68 -33.30 -38.42
N ALA A 525 -3.73 -33.91 -37.70
CA ALA A 525 -3.26 -35.27 -37.95
C ALA A 525 -4.36 -36.31 -37.69
N ALA A 526 -5.27 -36.01 -36.77
CA ALA A 526 -6.48 -36.80 -36.57
C ALA A 526 -7.51 -36.61 -37.72
N TYR A 527 -7.54 -35.43 -38.35
CA TYR A 527 -8.46 -35.07 -39.45
C TYR A 527 -7.94 -35.42 -40.86
N GLN A 528 -6.64 -35.33 -41.11
CA GLN A 528 -6.00 -35.58 -42.40
C GLN A 528 -5.50 -37.02 -42.48
N VAL A 529 -6.39 -38.01 -42.33
CA VAL A 529 -6.07 -39.39 -42.73
C VAL A 529 -6.17 -39.49 -44.26
N GLU A 530 -5.32 -38.76 -44.97
CA GLU A 530 -5.08 -39.00 -46.39
C GLU A 530 -4.07 -40.13 -46.53
N VAL A 531 -4.53 -41.24 -47.14
CA VAL A 531 -3.65 -42.26 -47.71
C VAL A 531 -2.93 -41.61 -48.90
N THR A 532 -1.86 -40.89 -48.64
CA THR A 532 -1.04 -40.28 -49.68
C THR A 532 -0.38 -41.38 -50.51
N VAL A 533 -0.84 -41.56 -51.75
CA VAL A 533 -0.34 -42.56 -52.71
C VAL A 533 1.08 -42.23 -53.19
N ARG A 534 1.63 -41.06 -52.88
CA ARG A 534 2.97 -40.66 -53.33
C ARG A 534 3.99 -40.74 -52.22
N THR A 535 4.98 -41.59 -52.49
CA THR A 535 6.30 -41.72 -51.85
C THR A 535 6.36 -42.32 -50.44
N SER A 536 6.90 -43.54 -50.39
CA SER A 536 7.43 -44.29 -49.24
C SER A 536 6.46 -44.97 -48.27
N SER A 537 6.01 -46.18 -48.62
CA SER A 537 6.07 -47.33 -47.69
C SER A 537 5.94 -48.64 -48.49
N SER A 538 6.70 -49.64 -48.07
CA SER A 538 6.87 -50.98 -48.67
C SER A 538 5.57 -51.77 -48.95
N LEU A 539 4.43 -51.33 -48.44
CA LEU A 539 3.14 -52.00 -48.56
C LEU A 539 2.46 -51.83 -49.91
N ILE A 540 2.49 -50.63 -50.49
CA ILE A 540 1.93 -50.42 -51.84
C ILE A 540 2.74 -51.25 -52.82
N ARG A 541 4.07 -51.31 -52.70
CA ARG A 541 4.91 -52.15 -53.58
C ARG A 541 4.55 -53.64 -53.47
N VAL A 542 4.23 -54.15 -52.28
CA VAL A 542 3.83 -55.56 -52.06
C VAL A 542 2.38 -55.84 -52.49
N LEU A 543 1.45 -54.91 -52.28
CA LEU A 543 0.08 -54.98 -52.80
C LEU A 543 0.07 -54.89 -54.33
N PHE A 544 0.83 -53.96 -54.91
CA PHE A 544 1.01 -53.79 -56.35
C PHE A 544 1.75 -54.98 -56.97
N GLU A 545 2.72 -55.60 -56.28
CA GLU A 545 3.37 -56.83 -56.75
C GLU A 545 2.44 -58.06 -56.69
N LYS A 546 1.62 -58.21 -55.64
CA LYS A 546 0.60 -59.28 -55.61
C LYS A 546 -0.54 -59.04 -56.58
N MET A 547 -0.92 -57.79 -56.84
CA MET A 547 -1.88 -57.43 -57.89
C MET A 547 -1.29 -57.66 -59.28
N LYS A 548 0.00 -57.38 -59.49
CA LYS A 548 0.75 -57.75 -60.70
C LYS A 548 0.84 -59.27 -60.88
N GLN A 549 0.92 -60.05 -59.79
CA GLN A 549 0.79 -61.51 -59.82
C GLN A 549 -0.65 -61.96 -60.11
N LEU A 550 -1.68 -61.27 -59.61
CA LEU A 550 -3.07 -61.55 -59.94
C LEU A 550 -3.38 -61.32 -61.43
N VAL A 551 -2.80 -60.27 -62.03
CA VAL A 551 -2.83 -60.02 -63.49
C VAL A 551 -2.20 -61.18 -64.27
N GLN A 552 -1.25 -61.91 -63.69
CA GLN A 552 -0.65 -63.10 -64.30
C GLN A 552 -1.47 -64.39 -64.08
N THR A 553 -2.42 -64.40 -63.14
CA THR A 553 -3.26 -65.57 -62.81
C THR A 553 -4.72 -65.47 -63.26
N LEU A 554 -5.17 -64.34 -63.81
CA LEU A 554 -6.47 -64.29 -64.47
C LEU A 554 -6.43 -65.20 -65.72
N PRO A 555 -7.45 -66.05 -65.95
CA PRO A 555 -7.49 -66.91 -67.13
C PRO A 555 -7.53 -66.03 -68.38
N TRP A 556 -6.48 -66.15 -69.20
CA TRP A 556 -6.31 -65.39 -70.43
C TRP A 556 -7.45 -65.68 -71.41
N LYS A 557 -8.45 -64.80 -71.43
CA LYS A 557 -9.06 -64.30 -72.65
C LYS A 557 -8.91 -62.78 -72.60
N ALA A 558 -8.03 -62.23 -73.44
CA ALA A 558 -8.00 -60.79 -73.64
C ALA A 558 -9.44 -60.34 -73.99
N PRO A 559 -9.99 -59.34 -73.30
CA PRO A 559 -11.30 -58.81 -73.65
C PRO A 559 -11.18 -58.25 -75.07
N PRO A 560 -12.13 -58.55 -75.97
CA PRO A 560 -12.03 -58.10 -77.35
C PRO A 560 -12.12 -56.56 -77.47
N VAL A 561 -12.67 -55.86 -76.46
CA VAL A 561 -12.85 -54.39 -76.43
C VAL A 561 -12.75 -53.87 -74.98
N ILE A 562 -12.15 -52.69 -74.77
CA ILE A 562 -12.19 -51.95 -73.48
C ILE A 562 -13.54 -51.22 -73.39
N ASP A 563 -14.60 -51.98 -73.13
CA ASP A 563 -15.97 -51.48 -73.01
C ASP A 563 -16.38 -51.21 -71.55
N SER A 564 -17.54 -50.60 -71.35
CA SER A 564 -18.08 -50.30 -70.02
C SER A 564 -18.23 -51.55 -69.13
N GLU A 565 -18.43 -52.73 -69.73
CA GLU A 565 -18.54 -54.00 -69.00
C GLU A 565 -17.16 -54.47 -68.50
N TRP A 566 -16.11 -54.34 -69.32
CA TRP A 566 -14.74 -54.62 -68.92
C TRP A 566 -14.29 -53.70 -67.78
N LYS A 567 -14.54 -52.39 -67.90
CA LYS A 567 -14.20 -51.42 -66.84
C LYS A 567 -14.86 -51.76 -65.51
N ARG A 568 -16.15 -52.16 -65.55
CA ARG A 568 -16.91 -52.62 -64.39
C ARG A 568 -16.35 -53.92 -63.82
N ARG A 569 -15.96 -54.88 -64.67
CA ARG A 569 -15.37 -56.15 -64.23
C ARG A 569 -14.02 -55.95 -63.54
N VAL A 570 -13.15 -55.09 -64.07
CA VAL A 570 -11.87 -54.72 -63.45
C VAL A 570 -12.07 -54.05 -62.08
N ALA A 571 -13.04 -53.14 -61.96
CA ALA A 571 -13.39 -52.52 -60.68
C ALA A 571 -13.97 -53.53 -59.68
N CYS A 572 -14.81 -54.46 -60.14
CA CYS A 572 -15.38 -55.53 -59.32
C CYS A 572 -14.30 -56.49 -58.79
N ASP A 573 -13.42 -56.97 -59.66
CA ASP A 573 -12.31 -57.86 -59.29
C ASP A 573 -11.36 -57.16 -58.30
N MET A 574 -11.14 -55.85 -58.48
CA MET A 574 -10.38 -55.03 -57.53
C MET A 574 -11.04 -54.99 -56.15
N LEU A 575 -12.35 -54.68 -56.08
CA LEU A 575 -13.11 -54.65 -54.82
C LEU A 575 -13.10 -56.01 -54.11
N MET A 576 -13.23 -57.11 -54.85
CA MET A 576 -13.18 -58.48 -54.31
C MET A 576 -11.78 -58.91 -53.85
N SER A 577 -10.73 -58.33 -54.44
CA SER A 577 -9.33 -58.62 -54.07
C SER A 577 -8.83 -57.83 -52.85
N LEU A 578 -9.53 -56.75 -52.47
CA LEU A 578 -9.16 -55.89 -51.35
C LEU A 578 -9.45 -56.61 -50.03
N SER A 579 -8.37 -57.01 -49.33
CA SER A 579 -8.50 -57.52 -47.96
C SER A 579 -8.81 -56.36 -46.99
N GLU A 580 -10.07 -56.24 -46.59
CA GLU A 580 -10.57 -55.30 -45.57
C GLU A 580 -9.68 -55.28 -44.32
N SER A 581 -9.24 -56.47 -43.89
CA SER A 581 -8.37 -56.68 -42.72
C SER A 581 -6.96 -56.11 -42.89
N ARG A 582 -6.44 -56.01 -44.12
CA ARG A 582 -5.12 -55.42 -44.39
C ARG A 582 -5.23 -53.90 -44.58
N LEU A 583 -6.29 -53.43 -45.21
CA LEU A 583 -6.58 -52.00 -45.38
C LEU A 583 -6.78 -51.33 -44.00
N ALA A 584 -7.61 -51.92 -43.13
CA ALA A 584 -7.83 -51.42 -41.77
C ALA A 584 -6.52 -51.36 -40.96
N ARG A 585 -5.68 -52.41 -41.03
CA ARG A 585 -4.36 -52.43 -40.37
C ARG A 585 -3.42 -51.33 -40.85
N SER A 586 -3.38 -51.07 -42.16
CA SER A 586 -2.52 -50.03 -42.74
C SER A 586 -2.96 -48.63 -42.31
N ILE A 587 -4.26 -48.35 -42.36
CA ILE A 587 -4.83 -47.06 -41.95
C ILE A 587 -4.60 -46.82 -40.45
N CYS A 588 -4.86 -47.82 -39.60
CA CYS A 588 -4.61 -47.71 -38.16
C CYS A 588 -3.10 -47.51 -37.86
N SER A 589 -2.20 -48.15 -38.60
CA SER A 589 -0.75 -47.95 -38.41
C SER A 589 -0.30 -46.54 -38.76
N GLN A 590 -0.74 -46.00 -39.90
CA GLN A 590 -0.40 -44.64 -40.33
C GLN A 590 -1.00 -43.59 -39.39
N PHE A 591 -2.23 -43.81 -38.92
CA PHE A 591 -2.89 -42.97 -37.94
C PHE A 591 -2.11 -42.92 -36.62
N ARG A 592 -1.68 -44.08 -36.08
CA ARG A 592 -0.85 -44.16 -34.87
C ARG A 592 0.50 -43.47 -35.01
N GLU A 593 1.17 -43.65 -36.15
CA GLU A 593 2.47 -43.00 -36.41
C GLU A 593 2.34 -41.49 -36.49
N ARG A 594 1.30 -40.97 -37.17
CA ARG A 594 1.02 -39.52 -37.24
C ARG A 594 0.66 -38.95 -35.86
N LEU A 595 -0.22 -39.62 -35.11
CA LEU A 595 -0.56 -39.20 -33.74
C LEU A 595 0.67 -39.17 -32.83
N ARG A 596 1.54 -40.19 -32.91
CA ARG A 596 2.79 -40.23 -32.13
C ARG A 596 3.71 -39.08 -32.50
N ALA A 597 3.93 -38.82 -33.79
CA ALA A 597 4.77 -37.72 -34.25
C ALA A 597 4.24 -36.36 -33.78
N SER A 598 2.93 -36.13 -33.85
CA SER A 598 2.30 -34.89 -33.38
C SER A 598 2.36 -34.73 -31.86
N HIS A 599 2.19 -35.82 -31.09
CA HIS A 599 2.38 -35.83 -29.63
C HIS A 599 3.83 -35.49 -29.26
N GLU A 600 4.81 -36.11 -29.91
CA GLU A 600 6.24 -35.83 -29.69
C GLU A 600 6.59 -34.37 -30.01
N GLN A 601 6.01 -33.82 -31.08
CA GLN A 601 6.17 -32.42 -31.45
C GLN A 601 5.56 -31.46 -30.43
N PHE A 602 4.35 -31.75 -29.95
CA PHE A 602 3.73 -30.96 -28.87
C PHE A 602 4.56 -31.02 -27.58
N ALA A 603 5.02 -32.21 -27.20
CA ALA A 603 5.89 -32.39 -26.04
C ALA A 603 7.23 -31.63 -26.20
N ALA A 604 7.77 -31.52 -27.41
CA ALA A 604 8.94 -30.67 -27.69
C ALA A 604 8.63 -29.17 -27.55
N SER A 605 7.52 -28.70 -28.12
CA SER A 605 7.07 -27.30 -27.99
C SER A 605 6.78 -26.92 -26.54
N LEU A 606 6.15 -27.81 -25.77
CA LEU A 606 5.86 -27.57 -24.36
C LEU A 606 7.13 -27.55 -23.50
N ARG A 607 8.14 -28.38 -23.81
CA ARG A 607 9.46 -28.33 -23.15
C ARG A 607 10.19 -27.01 -23.45
N HIS A 608 10.09 -26.51 -24.68
CA HIS A 608 10.64 -25.20 -25.03
C HIS A 608 9.94 -24.07 -24.26
N LEU A 609 8.61 -24.11 -24.19
CA LEU A 609 7.80 -23.16 -23.42
C LEU A 609 8.14 -23.21 -21.91
N GLU A 610 8.33 -24.41 -21.36
CA GLU A 610 8.76 -24.63 -19.98
C GLU A 610 10.15 -24.06 -19.70
N ALA A 611 11.12 -24.27 -20.60
CA ALA A 611 12.46 -23.69 -20.47
C ALA A 611 12.44 -22.14 -20.51
N MET A 612 11.65 -21.57 -21.43
CA MET A 612 11.44 -20.13 -21.53
C MET A 612 10.81 -19.55 -20.26
N HIS A 613 9.77 -20.19 -19.73
CA HIS A 613 9.14 -19.79 -18.48
C HIS A 613 10.06 -19.99 -17.27
N SER A 614 10.86 -21.07 -17.21
CA SER A 614 11.79 -21.30 -16.11
C SER A 614 12.78 -20.14 -15.95
N GLY A 615 13.44 -19.72 -17.04
CA GLY A 615 14.36 -18.59 -17.00
C GLY A 615 13.68 -17.25 -16.67
N ARG A 616 12.41 -17.07 -17.07
CA ARG A 616 11.60 -15.91 -16.68
C ARG A 616 11.27 -15.94 -15.18
N LEU A 617 10.81 -17.08 -14.67
CA LEU A 617 10.43 -17.28 -13.27
C LEU A 617 11.63 -17.14 -12.33
N GLU A 618 12.82 -17.61 -12.71
CA GLU A 618 14.06 -17.39 -11.96
C GLU A 618 14.39 -15.90 -11.81
N ARG A 619 14.26 -15.12 -12.90
CA ARG A 619 14.42 -13.66 -12.85
C ARG A 619 13.36 -13.00 -11.97
N THR A 620 12.10 -13.45 -12.07
CA THR A 620 11.01 -12.98 -11.22
C THR A 620 11.26 -13.30 -9.74
N GLU A 621 11.84 -14.46 -9.42
CA GLU A 621 12.23 -14.80 -8.05
C GLU A 621 13.36 -13.91 -7.52
N GLU A 622 14.39 -13.65 -8.33
CA GLU A 622 15.48 -12.74 -7.97
C GLU A 622 14.96 -11.31 -7.75
N GLN A 623 14.07 -10.84 -8.62
CA GLN A 623 13.40 -9.54 -8.49
C GLN A 623 12.60 -9.46 -7.19
N ARG A 624 11.75 -10.46 -6.91
CA ARG A 624 10.99 -10.55 -5.65
C ARG A 624 11.92 -10.51 -4.44
N LEU A 625 13.07 -11.19 -4.52
CA LEU A 625 14.06 -11.22 -3.45
C LEU A 625 14.67 -9.84 -3.18
N LYS A 626 15.00 -9.08 -4.23
CA LYS A 626 15.53 -7.70 -4.12
C LYS A 626 14.49 -6.74 -3.55
N VAL A 627 13.26 -6.78 -4.04
CA VAL A 627 12.15 -5.97 -3.49
C VAL A 627 12.01 -6.23 -1.99
N ARG A 628 11.98 -7.51 -1.60
CA ARG A 628 11.78 -7.92 -0.22
C ARG A 628 12.94 -7.62 0.72
N LYS A 629 14.18 -7.86 0.30
CA LYS A 629 15.37 -7.79 1.18
C LYS A 629 16.09 -6.45 1.11
N LEU A 630 15.91 -5.67 0.05
CA LEU A 630 16.66 -4.44 -0.19
C LEU A 630 15.75 -3.21 -0.25
N HIS A 631 14.80 -3.17 -1.17
CA HIS A 631 14.05 -1.94 -1.47
C HIS A 631 12.95 -1.65 -0.44
N ALA A 632 12.10 -2.63 -0.14
CA ALA A 632 11.01 -2.43 0.82
C ALA A 632 11.51 -2.08 2.23
N PRO A 633 12.52 -2.78 2.80
CA PRO A 633 12.98 -2.44 4.15
C PRO A 633 13.64 -1.05 4.25
N LYS A 634 14.37 -0.62 3.21
CA LYS A 634 14.93 0.74 3.15
C LYS A 634 13.84 1.81 3.13
N LEU A 635 12.81 1.65 2.28
CA LEU A 635 11.70 2.61 2.25
C LEU A 635 10.88 2.59 3.54
N ALA A 636 10.71 1.42 4.18
CA ALA A 636 10.07 1.33 5.48
C ALA A 636 10.84 2.09 6.56
N LYS A 637 12.18 2.09 6.50
CA LYS A 637 13.02 2.90 7.40
C LYS A 637 12.72 4.39 7.25
N PHE A 638 12.60 4.89 6.02
CA PHE A 638 12.25 6.30 5.77
C PHE A 638 10.81 6.63 6.22
N ALA A 639 9.87 5.68 6.06
CA ALA A 639 8.50 5.82 6.57
C ALA A 639 8.46 5.91 8.11
N LEU A 640 9.27 5.08 8.79
CA LEU A 640 9.44 5.12 10.24
C LEU A 640 10.09 6.44 10.68
N GLU A 641 11.14 6.92 10.01
CA GLU A 641 11.81 8.18 10.34
C GLU A 641 10.88 9.38 10.17
N SER A 642 10.15 9.47 9.05
CA SER A 642 9.19 10.54 8.80
C SER A 642 8.00 10.50 9.77
N THR A 643 7.46 9.32 10.05
CA THR A 643 6.40 9.13 11.06
C THR A 643 6.87 9.49 12.46
N SER A 644 8.06 9.03 12.86
CA SER A 644 8.65 9.36 14.13
C SER A 644 8.82 10.86 14.31
N LEU A 645 9.34 11.54 13.28
CA LEU A 645 9.53 12.98 13.33
C LEU A 645 8.19 13.71 13.48
N ARG A 646 7.16 13.31 12.72
CA ARG A 646 5.80 13.83 12.86
C ARG A 646 5.26 13.65 14.28
N ASP A 647 5.40 12.46 14.84
CA ASP A 647 4.90 12.10 16.17
C ASP A 647 5.62 12.88 17.28
N ILE A 648 6.95 13.07 17.18
CA ILE A 648 7.73 13.92 18.09
C ILE A 648 7.27 15.39 18.01
N ILE A 649 7.00 15.90 16.81
CA ILE A 649 6.57 17.28 16.61
C ILE A 649 5.20 17.52 17.24
N LEU A 650 4.27 16.57 17.07
CA LEU A 650 2.89 16.65 17.56
C LEU A 650 2.79 16.44 19.07
N TYR A 651 3.44 15.39 19.58
CA TYR A 651 3.15 14.85 20.92
C TYR A 651 4.34 14.91 21.86
N GLY A 652 5.54 15.21 21.35
CA GLY A 652 6.78 15.18 22.12
C GLY A 652 7.22 13.77 22.50
N MET A 653 8.32 13.70 23.26
CA MET A 653 8.87 12.44 23.76
C MET A 653 7.90 11.79 24.76
N PRO A 654 7.60 10.49 24.62
CA PRO A 654 6.77 9.77 25.58
C PRO A 654 7.48 9.65 26.92
N HIS A 655 6.73 9.79 28.01
CA HIS A 655 7.28 9.66 29.36
C HIS A 655 7.44 8.17 29.69
N ILE A 656 8.70 7.75 29.89
CA ILE A 656 9.06 6.36 30.17
C ILE A 656 8.92 6.13 31.69
N GLY A 657 7.99 5.25 32.07
CA GLY A 657 7.81 4.80 33.44
C GLY A 657 8.61 3.54 33.77
N ARG A 658 8.09 2.71 34.69
CA ARG A 658 8.76 1.47 35.12
C ARG A 658 8.83 0.43 34.00
N GLU A 659 9.86 -0.41 34.03
CA GLU A 659 9.94 -1.62 33.21
C GLU A 659 8.79 -2.56 33.59
N ILE A 660 8.02 -3.01 32.60
CA ILE A 660 6.90 -3.94 32.76
C ILE A 660 7.12 -5.26 32.02
N GLY A 661 8.16 -5.35 31.19
CA GLY A 661 8.56 -6.59 30.55
C GLY A 661 9.87 -6.43 29.78
N ARG A 662 10.59 -7.53 29.62
CA ARG A 662 11.81 -7.60 28.81
C ARG A 662 11.70 -8.79 27.87
N GLY A 663 11.78 -8.51 26.57
CA GLY A 663 11.73 -9.51 25.51
C GLY A 663 13.08 -9.68 24.84
N GLN A 664 13.13 -10.59 23.87
CA GLN A 664 14.31 -10.78 23.01
C GLN A 664 14.62 -9.52 22.18
N TYR A 665 13.59 -8.73 21.86
CA TYR A 665 13.68 -7.60 20.93
C TYR A 665 13.76 -6.24 21.60
N GLY A 666 13.75 -6.17 22.93
CA GLY A 666 13.77 -4.90 23.63
C GLY A 666 13.12 -4.93 25.01
N VAL A 667 13.01 -3.74 25.60
CA VAL A 667 12.44 -3.53 26.93
C VAL A 667 11.11 -2.79 26.79
N VAL A 668 10.10 -3.23 27.53
CA VAL A 668 8.77 -2.62 27.55
C VAL A 668 8.59 -1.85 28.85
N TYR A 669 8.22 -0.58 28.73
CA TYR A 669 8.00 0.33 29.85
C TYR A 669 6.53 0.75 29.93
N SER A 670 6.04 1.02 31.14
CA SER A 670 4.73 1.67 31.32
C SER A 670 4.78 3.14 30.92
N CYS A 671 3.70 3.64 30.33
CA CYS A 671 3.50 5.06 30.10
C CYS A 671 2.08 5.45 30.53
N ASP A 672 1.94 6.51 31.32
CA ASP A 672 0.63 6.89 31.85
C ASP A 672 -0.28 7.44 30.77
N SER A 673 0.23 8.32 29.91
CA SER A 673 -0.48 8.80 28.74
C SER A 673 0.46 9.35 27.67
N TRP A 674 0.09 9.20 26.39
CA TRP A 674 0.78 9.84 25.28
C TRP A 674 -0.19 10.05 24.11
N ALA A 675 -0.09 11.18 23.41
CA ALA A 675 -0.98 11.55 22.30
C ALA A 675 -2.50 11.46 22.62
N GLY A 676 -2.89 11.67 23.89
CA GLY A 676 -4.28 11.55 24.35
C GLY A 676 -4.76 10.13 24.64
N TYR A 677 -3.89 9.12 24.48
CA TYR A 677 -4.15 7.72 24.84
C TYR A 677 -3.66 7.44 26.25
N SER A 678 -4.39 6.61 27.00
CA SER A 678 -4.04 6.15 28.34
C SER A 678 -4.83 4.88 28.69
N PRO A 679 -4.23 3.88 29.34
CA PRO A 679 -2.80 3.75 29.60
C PRO A 679 -2.01 3.27 28.37
N CYS A 680 -0.74 3.65 28.28
CA CYS A 680 0.16 3.27 27.18
C CYS A 680 1.32 2.38 27.65
N ALA A 681 1.93 1.66 26.71
CA ALA A 681 3.17 0.92 26.88
C ALA A 681 4.16 1.36 25.80
N ILE A 682 5.44 1.38 26.14
CA ILE A 682 6.53 1.78 25.25
C ILE A 682 7.47 0.59 25.07
N LYS A 683 7.50 -0.01 23.89
CA LYS A 683 8.52 -1.01 23.52
C LYS A 683 9.74 -0.26 22.98
N SER A 684 10.81 -0.23 23.75
CA SER A 684 12.11 0.35 23.40
C SER A 684 12.99 -0.71 22.74
N VAL A 685 13.39 -0.47 21.50
CA VAL A 685 14.23 -1.34 20.69
C VAL A 685 15.48 -0.58 20.28
N VAL A 686 16.65 -1.17 20.51
CA VAL A 686 17.94 -0.61 20.06
C VAL A 686 18.47 -1.51 18.94
N PRO A 687 18.30 -1.12 17.66
CA PRO A 687 18.74 -1.96 16.56
C PRO A 687 20.28 -1.92 16.44
N PRO A 688 20.98 -3.06 16.54
CA PRO A 688 22.44 -3.09 16.59
C PRO A 688 23.13 -2.84 15.24
N ASP A 689 22.43 -3.06 14.12
CA ASP A 689 22.95 -2.88 12.76
C ASP A 689 21.82 -2.47 11.79
N ASP A 690 22.18 -2.16 10.54
CA ASP A 690 21.24 -1.75 9.50
C ASP A 690 20.20 -2.82 9.15
N LYS A 691 20.54 -4.11 9.29
CA LYS A 691 19.60 -5.21 9.00
C LYS A 691 18.48 -5.21 10.05
N HIS A 692 18.83 -5.11 11.34
CA HIS A 692 17.84 -5.04 12.41
C HIS A 692 17.02 -3.75 12.35
N TRP A 693 17.62 -2.63 11.92
CA TRP A 693 16.87 -1.40 11.61
C TRP A 693 15.80 -1.63 10.55
N ASN A 694 16.18 -2.27 9.45
CA ASN A 694 15.29 -2.59 8.34
C ASN A 694 14.17 -3.57 8.76
N ASP A 695 14.50 -4.60 9.53
CA ASP A 695 13.52 -5.57 10.03
C ASP A 695 12.51 -4.90 10.98
N LEU A 696 12.97 -4.03 11.89
CA LEU A 696 12.11 -3.26 12.79
C LEU A 696 11.22 -2.26 12.05
N ALA A 697 11.75 -1.60 11.02
CA ALA A 697 10.98 -0.68 10.21
C ALA A 697 9.85 -1.39 9.44
N MET A 698 10.12 -2.60 8.95
CA MET A 698 9.07 -3.45 8.35
C MET A 698 8.04 -3.92 9.39
N GLU A 699 8.47 -4.31 10.59
CA GLU A 699 7.55 -4.60 11.73
C GLU A 699 6.63 -3.41 12.00
N PHE A 700 7.20 -2.21 12.09
CA PHE A 700 6.44 -0.99 12.33
C PHE A 700 5.44 -0.73 11.21
N TYR A 701 5.88 -0.80 9.95
CA TYR A 701 5.01 -0.59 8.79
C TYR A 701 3.81 -1.54 8.81
N TYR A 702 4.06 -2.86 8.88
CA TYR A 702 2.97 -3.84 8.89
C TYR A 702 2.02 -3.63 10.05
N THR A 703 2.56 -3.37 11.24
CA THR A 703 1.72 -3.20 12.43
C THR A 703 0.91 -1.92 12.40
N ARG A 704 1.48 -0.82 11.89
CA ARG A 704 0.82 0.48 11.82
C ARG A 704 -0.29 0.53 10.78
N SER A 705 -0.18 -0.29 9.72
CA SER A 705 -1.18 -0.42 8.67
C SER A 705 -2.43 -1.21 9.09
N ILE A 706 -2.38 -1.93 10.22
CA ILE A 706 -3.51 -2.70 10.72
C ILE A 706 -4.61 -1.75 11.24
N PRO A 707 -5.87 -1.88 10.77
CA PRO A 707 -7.00 -1.15 11.32
C PRO A 707 -7.24 -1.51 12.79
N GLU A 708 -7.78 -0.57 13.56
CA GLU A 708 -8.09 -0.80 14.97
C GLU A 708 -9.09 -1.96 15.13
N HIS A 709 -8.77 -2.89 16.03
CA HIS A 709 -9.56 -4.10 16.28
C HIS A 709 -9.54 -4.48 17.76
N ASP A 710 -10.67 -4.98 18.26
CA ASP A 710 -10.84 -5.30 19.69
C ASP A 710 -9.91 -6.41 20.19
N ARG A 711 -9.36 -7.22 19.28
CA ARG A 711 -8.51 -8.39 19.58
C ARG A 711 -7.05 -8.22 19.19
N ILE A 712 -6.63 -7.04 18.73
CA ILE A 712 -5.24 -6.73 18.37
C ILE A 712 -4.77 -5.53 19.20
N VAL A 713 -3.55 -5.59 19.73
CA VAL A 713 -2.93 -4.46 20.41
C VAL A 713 -2.54 -3.40 19.38
N GLN A 714 -3.08 -2.19 19.54
CA GLN A 714 -2.87 -1.11 18.59
C GLN A 714 -1.56 -0.37 18.87
N ILE A 715 -0.74 -0.18 17.82
CA ILE A 715 0.35 0.83 17.85
C ILE A 715 -0.28 2.20 17.65
N ARG A 716 -0.03 3.09 18.61
CA ARG A 716 -0.51 4.49 18.63
C ARG A 716 0.47 5.46 17.99
N GLY A 717 1.78 5.16 18.03
CA GLY A 717 2.81 5.96 17.38
C GLY A 717 4.21 5.38 17.54
N SER A 718 5.19 6.10 17.01
CA SER A 718 6.61 5.73 17.09
C SER A 718 7.47 6.96 17.32
N VAL A 719 8.58 6.81 18.03
CA VAL A 719 9.53 7.88 18.30
C VAL A 719 10.95 7.32 18.26
N ILE A 720 11.85 7.94 17.49
CA ILE A 720 13.27 7.64 17.45
C ILE A 720 13.98 8.58 18.42
N ASP A 721 14.48 8.02 19.52
CA ASP A 721 15.30 8.72 20.49
C ASP A 721 16.78 8.65 20.08
N LEU A 722 17.27 9.76 19.52
CA LEU A 722 18.67 9.94 19.15
C LEU A 722 19.58 10.24 20.35
N THR A 723 19.01 10.52 21.52
CA THR A 723 19.75 10.87 22.75
C THR A 723 19.95 9.67 23.68
N TYR A 724 19.37 8.52 23.32
CA TYR A 724 19.48 7.29 24.09
C TYR A 724 20.94 6.89 24.33
N ALA A 725 21.23 6.39 25.54
CA ALA A 725 22.59 6.05 26.00
C ALA A 725 23.61 7.21 25.78
N GLY A 726 23.21 8.45 26.03
CA GLY A 726 24.06 9.63 25.87
C GLY A 726 24.37 9.98 24.40
N GLY A 727 23.53 9.52 23.46
CA GLY A 727 23.72 9.72 22.02
C GLY A 727 24.63 8.69 21.33
N SER A 728 25.04 7.64 22.06
CA SER A 728 25.90 6.59 21.51
C SER A 728 25.17 5.70 20.49
N THR A 729 23.88 5.44 20.71
CA THR A 729 23.06 4.59 19.85
C THR A 729 21.60 5.05 19.84
N PRO A 730 20.96 5.21 18.68
CA PRO A 730 19.54 5.53 18.59
C PRO A 730 18.65 4.38 19.06
N ALA A 731 17.58 4.71 19.78
CA ALA A 731 16.53 3.76 20.18
C ALA A 731 15.21 4.10 19.47
N VAL A 732 14.47 3.08 19.05
CA VAL A 732 13.11 3.21 18.53
C VAL A 732 12.13 2.87 19.65
N LEU A 733 11.25 3.81 19.95
CA LEU A 733 10.19 3.69 20.94
C LEU A 733 8.87 3.48 20.20
N LEU A 734 8.28 2.29 20.32
CA LEU A 734 6.95 1.99 19.80
C LEU A 734 5.92 2.19 20.91
N VAL A 735 5.01 3.15 20.73
CA VAL A 735 3.96 3.46 21.70
C VAL A 735 2.70 2.67 21.34
N MET A 736 2.18 1.90 22.27
CA MET A 736 1.04 0.99 22.07
C MET A 736 0.08 0.99 23.27
N ASP A 737 -1.10 0.40 23.10
CA ASP A 737 -2.05 0.18 24.20
C ASP A 737 -1.44 -0.68 25.30
N ARG A 738 -1.62 -0.29 26.57
CA ARG A 738 -1.19 -1.10 27.71
C ARG A 738 -2.34 -1.89 28.29
N LEU A 739 -2.13 -3.20 28.39
CA LEU A 739 -3.04 -4.16 29.03
C LEU A 739 -2.50 -4.56 30.41
N GLN A 740 -3.30 -5.33 31.17
CA GLN A 740 -3.02 -5.61 32.58
C GLN A 740 -1.92 -6.64 32.78
N ARG A 741 -1.95 -7.74 32.02
CA ARG A 741 -1.02 -8.88 32.13
C ARG A 741 -1.02 -9.71 30.84
N ASP A 742 -0.03 -10.57 30.67
CA ASP A 742 -0.05 -11.61 29.64
C ASP A 742 -0.81 -12.86 30.11
N LEU A 743 -1.22 -13.70 29.15
CA LEU A 743 -1.97 -14.94 29.41
C LEU A 743 -1.13 -15.97 30.18
N TYR A 744 0.20 -15.97 29.98
CA TYR A 744 1.11 -16.82 30.75
C TYR A 744 0.99 -16.56 32.26
N SER A 745 1.08 -15.29 32.66
CA SER A 745 0.94 -14.84 34.04
C SER A 745 -0.47 -15.08 34.55
N ALA A 746 -1.47 -14.94 33.68
CA ALA A 746 -2.85 -15.15 34.05
C ALA A 746 -3.17 -16.62 34.38
N LEU A 747 -2.70 -17.58 33.57
CA LEU A 747 -2.85 -19.01 33.87
C LEU A 747 -2.10 -19.40 35.15
N LYS A 748 -0.92 -18.83 35.42
CA LYS A 748 -0.21 -19.06 36.70
C LYS A 748 -1.02 -18.63 37.92
N MET A 749 -1.84 -17.59 37.80
CA MET A 749 -2.70 -17.09 38.87
C MET A 749 -4.04 -17.86 38.96
N GLY A 750 -4.33 -18.74 38.01
CA GLY A 750 -5.63 -19.37 37.82
C GLY A 750 -6.61 -18.48 37.05
N LEU A 751 -7.31 -19.09 36.10
CA LEU A 751 -8.40 -18.44 35.36
C LEU A 751 -9.67 -19.29 35.38
N PRO A 752 -10.85 -18.70 35.63
CA PRO A 752 -12.11 -19.42 35.53
C PRO A 752 -12.29 -20.05 34.16
N TRP A 753 -12.82 -21.27 34.09
CA TRP A 753 -13.03 -22.01 32.83
C TRP A 753 -13.74 -21.17 31.76
N LYS A 754 -14.82 -20.48 32.13
CA LYS A 754 -15.55 -19.58 31.21
C LYS A 754 -14.65 -18.49 30.63
N SER A 755 -13.81 -17.85 31.46
CA SER A 755 -12.85 -16.85 30.99
C SER A 755 -11.79 -17.46 30.07
N ARG A 756 -11.35 -18.70 30.33
CA ARG A 756 -10.39 -19.42 29.49
C ARG A 756 -10.93 -19.68 28.09
N LEU A 757 -12.16 -20.18 27.97
CA LEU A 757 -12.81 -20.36 26.67
C LEU A 757 -13.05 -19.03 25.94
N GLN A 758 -13.46 -17.98 26.67
CA GLN A 758 -13.61 -16.65 26.09
C GLN A 758 -12.29 -16.08 25.55
N ILE A 759 -11.17 -16.31 26.24
CA ILE A 759 -9.83 -15.92 25.79
C ILE A 759 -9.46 -16.68 24.51
N ALA A 760 -9.74 -17.98 24.44
CA ALA A 760 -9.50 -18.76 23.22
C ALA A 760 -10.29 -18.18 22.03
N LEU A 761 -11.56 -17.82 22.24
CA LEU A 761 -12.41 -17.20 21.22
C LEU A 761 -11.86 -15.83 20.77
N ASP A 762 -11.44 -15.01 21.72
CA ASP A 762 -10.82 -13.71 21.45
C ASP A 762 -9.55 -13.84 20.60
N VAL A 763 -8.74 -14.88 20.85
CA VAL A 763 -7.54 -15.17 20.05
C VAL A 763 -7.92 -15.60 18.64
N VAL A 764 -8.87 -16.53 18.46
CA VAL A 764 -9.32 -16.95 17.12
C VAL A 764 -9.82 -15.75 16.31
N GLN A 765 -10.61 -14.88 16.92
CA GLN A 765 -11.08 -13.64 16.28
C GLN A 765 -9.93 -12.72 15.87
N GLY A 766 -8.90 -12.58 16.72
CA GLY A 766 -7.71 -11.81 16.42
C GLY A 766 -6.90 -12.39 15.25
N ILE A 767 -6.66 -13.71 15.24
CA ILE A 767 -5.92 -14.37 14.16
C ILE A 767 -6.71 -14.25 12.84
N ARG A 768 -8.02 -14.51 12.88
CA ARG A 768 -8.90 -14.39 11.69
C ARG A 768 -8.86 -12.98 11.12
N PHE A 769 -8.88 -11.97 11.98
CA PHE A 769 -8.76 -10.57 11.54
C PHE A 769 -7.41 -10.30 10.87
N LEU A 770 -6.29 -10.74 11.44
CA LEU A 770 -4.95 -10.59 10.83
C LEU A 770 -4.89 -11.27 9.46
N HIS A 771 -5.39 -12.50 9.35
CA HIS A 771 -5.43 -13.24 8.08
C HIS A 771 -6.31 -12.51 7.05
N GLY A 772 -7.41 -11.90 7.47
CA GLY A 772 -8.25 -11.05 6.63
C GLY A 772 -7.54 -9.78 6.13
N GLN A 773 -6.51 -9.30 6.84
CA GLN A 773 -5.61 -8.23 6.37
C GLN A 773 -4.45 -8.76 5.51
N GLY A 774 -4.43 -10.06 5.19
CA GLY A 774 -3.36 -10.71 4.42
C GLY A 774 -2.07 -10.93 5.21
N LEU A 775 -2.12 -10.87 6.56
CA LEU A 775 -0.97 -10.98 7.44
C LEU A 775 -0.97 -12.28 8.24
N VAL A 776 0.21 -12.90 8.40
CA VAL A 776 0.42 -14.10 9.22
C VAL A 776 1.28 -13.75 10.42
N HIS A 777 0.85 -14.11 11.64
CA HIS A 777 1.51 -13.71 12.88
C HIS A 777 2.82 -14.48 13.15
N ARG A 778 2.79 -15.81 13.00
CA ARG A 778 3.94 -16.74 13.14
C ARG A 778 4.56 -16.90 14.52
N ASP A 779 3.96 -16.35 15.58
CA ASP A 779 4.45 -16.49 16.96
C ASP A 779 3.31 -16.37 17.99
N ILE A 780 2.19 -17.01 17.69
CA ILE A 780 1.07 -17.14 18.62
C ILE A 780 1.52 -18.00 19.80
N LYS A 781 1.48 -17.42 21.01
CA LYS A 781 1.88 -18.07 22.27
C LYS A 781 1.33 -17.32 23.48
N LEU A 782 1.38 -17.94 24.65
CA LEU A 782 0.88 -17.39 25.92
C LEU A 782 1.42 -15.98 26.26
N LYS A 783 2.68 -15.68 25.96
CA LYS A 783 3.29 -14.36 26.24
C LYS A 783 2.87 -13.26 25.26
N ASN A 784 2.35 -13.62 24.09
CA ASN A 784 1.92 -12.70 23.05
C ASN A 784 0.39 -12.51 23.03
N VAL A 785 -0.29 -13.00 24.07
CA VAL A 785 -1.72 -12.75 24.32
C VAL A 785 -1.83 -11.93 25.59
N LEU A 786 -2.24 -10.68 25.47
CA LEU A 786 -2.43 -9.75 26.59
C LEU A 786 -3.88 -9.70 27.01
N LEU A 787 -4.13 -9.53 28.31
CA LEU A 787 -5.46 -9.48 28.90
C LEU A 787 -5.77 -8.11 29.50
N ASP A 788 -6.96 -7.59 29.21
CA ASP A 788 -7.48 -6.40 29.84
C ASP A 788 -8.05 -6.70 31.25
N LYS A 789 -8.59 -5.66 31.90
CA LYS A 789 -9.19 -5.76 33.25
C LYS A 789 -10.41 -6.69 33.34
N HIS A 790 -10.99 -7.06 32.21
CA HIS A 790 -12.14 -7.97 32.09
C HIS A 790 -11.73 -9.36 31.58
N ASN A 791 -10.43 -9.67 31.57
CA ASN A 791 -9.86 -10.88 30.98
C ASN A 791 -10.25 -11.09 29.50
N ARG A 792 -10.45 -10.00 28.75
CA ARG A 792 -10.57 -10.07 27.29
C ARG A 792 -9.19 -10.02 26.65
N ALA A 793 -8.99 -10.85 25.63
CA ALA A 793 -7.69 -11.05 25.05
C ALA A 793 -7.44 -10.15 23.84
N LYS A 794 -6.19 -9.66 23.75
CA LYS A 794 -5.65 -9.01 22.56
C LYS A 794 -4.30 -9.62 22.20
N ILE A 795 -4.09 -9.88 20.91
CA ILE A 795 -2.82 -10.37 20.38
C ILE A 795 -1.83 -9.21 20.27
N THR A 796 -0.58 -9.46 20.64
CA THR A 796 0.53 -8.48 20.61
C THR A 796 1.79 -9.09 19.96
N ASP A 797 2.86 -8.30 19.90
CA ASP A 797 4.18 -8.66 19.37
C ASP A 797 4.14 -9.14 17.92
N LEU A 798 3.75 -8.21 17.04
CA LEU A 798 3.65 -8.40 15.60
C LEU A 798 5.02 -8.30 14.88
N GLY A 799 6.14 -8.45 15.60
CA GLY A 799 7.48 -8.40 15.02
C GLY A 799 7.78 -9.48 14.00
N PHE A 800 7.04 -10.58 14.05
CA PHE A 800 7.08 -11.63 13.02
C PHE A 800 5.93 -11.54 12.02
N CYS A 801 5.04 -10.56 12.15
CA CYS A 801 3.88 -10.42 11.28
C CYS A 801 4.33 -10.01 9.86
N LYS A 802 3.98 -10.80 8.84
CA LYS A 802 4.32 -10.49 7.44
C LYS A 802 3.24 -10.97 6.47
N PRO A 803 3.06 -10.31 5.31
CA PRO A 803 2.25 -10.84 4.22
C PRO A 803 2.84 -12.13 3.68
N GLU A 804 1.99 -13.07 3.24
CA GLU A 804 2.42 -14.40 2.78
C GLU A 804 3.47 -14.34 1.66
N ALA A 805 3.25 -13.47 0.66
CA ALA A 805 4.20 -13.23 -0.43
C ALA A 805 5.60 -12.78 0.04
N MET A 806 5.72 -12.27 1.26
CA MET A 806 6.97 -11.80 1.86
C MET A 806 7.65 -12.84 2.78
N MET A 807 7.04 -14.00 3.07
CA MET A 807 7.52 -14.91 4.13
C MET A 807 8.66 -15.86 3.75
N SER A 808 8.85 -16.17 2.46
CA SER A 808 9.67 -17.29 1.95
C SER A 808 11.07 -17.45 2.61
N GLY A 809 11.33 -18.64 3.17
CA GLY A 809 12.65 -19.02 3.69
C GLY A 809 13.02 -18.50 5.08
N SER A 810 12.10 -17.86 5.82
CA SER A 810 12.32 -17.44 7.20
C SER A 810 11.73 -18.44 8.21
N ILE A 811 12.57 -18.95 9.10
CA ILE A 811 12.18 -19.82 10.22
C ILE A 811 12.17 -18.95 11.47
N VAL A 812 10.98 -18.61 11.96
CA VAL A 812 10.75 -17.71 13.09
C VAL A 812 9.67 -18.28 14.02
N GLY A 813 9.60 -17.74 15.24
CA GLY A 813 8.64 -18.15 16.25
C GLY A 813 9.24 -19.01 17.36
N THR A 814 8.40 -19.36 18.32
CA THR A 814 8.80 -20.12 19.50
C THR A 814 8.71 -21.63 19.23
N PRO A 815 9.81 -22.40 19.32
CA PRO A 815 9.89 -23.80 18.87
C PRO A 815 8.71 -24.72 19.18
N ILE A 816 8.17 -24.64 20.40
CA ILE A 816 7.07 -25.49 20.85
C ILE A 816 5.71 -25.19 20.17
N HIS A 817 5.52 -23.98 19.64
CA HIS A 817 4.31 -23.58 18.92
C HIS A 817 4.47 -23.66 17.40
N MET A 818 5.66 -24.00 16.89
CA MET A 818 5.95 -23.98 15.45
C MET A 818 5.40 -25.21 14.75
N ALA A 819 4.67 -24.98 13.65
CA ALA A 819 4.21 -26.04 12.77
C ALA A 819 5.38 -26.75 12.05
N PRO A 820 5.28 -28.06 11.77
CA PRO A 820 6.38 -28.84 11.19
C PRO A 820 6.80 -28.40 9.78
N GLU A 821 5.90 -27.85 8.98
CA GLU A 821 6.18 -27.35 7.63
C GLU A 821 6.96 -26.03 7.62
N LEU A 822 6.98 -25.28 8.73
CA LEU A 822 7.68 -24.00 8.83
C LEU A 822 9.20 -24.17 8.57
N PHE A 823 9.75 -25.36 8.87
CA PHE A 823 11.14 -25.72 8.60
C PHE A 823 11.47 -25.94 7.13
N SER A 824 10.46 -26.21 6.29
CA SER A 824 10.67 -26.33 4.84
C SER A 824 10.91 -24.98 4.17
N GLY A 825 10.65 -23.87 4.88
CA GLY A 825 10.67 -22.51 4.34
C GLY A 825 9.49 -22.18 3.43
N ARG A 826 8.58 -23.15 3.19
CA ARG A 826 7.35 -23.03 2.41
C ARG A 826 6.15 -23.31 3.31
N TYR A 827 5.42 -22.27 3.67
CA TYR A 827 4.27 -22.35 4.56
C TYR A 827 3.33 -21.18 4.29
N ASP A 828 2.08 -21.35 4.68
CA ASP A 828 0.99 -20.37 4.52
C ASP A 828 0.47 -19.93 5.90
N ASN A 829 -0.71 -19.31 5.93
CA ASN A 829 -1.35 -18.83 7.14
C ASN A 829 -1.81 -19.95 8.10
N SER A 830 -1.85 -21.22 7.67
CA SER A 830 -2.27 -22.36 8.50
C SER A 830 -1.31 -22.64 9.68
N VAL A 831 -0.10 -22.08 9.67
CA VAL A 831 0.85 -22.17 10.79
C VAL A 831 0.31 -21.50 12.05
N ASP A 832 -0.50 -20.44 11.92
CA ASP A 832 -1.13 -19.79 13.07
C ASP A 832 -2.27 -20.64 13.65
N VAL A 833 -2.95 -21.45 12.82
CA VAL A 833 -3.97 -22.41 13.26
C VAL A 833 -3.33 -23.52 14.09
N TYR A 834 -2.17 -24.03 13.65
CA TYR A 834 -1.38 -24.98 14.43
C TYR A 834 -0.96 -24.40 15.78
N ALA A 835 -0.42 -23.17 15.77
CA ALA A 835 0.02 -22.49 16.98
C ALA A 835 -1.15 -22.22 17.94
N PHE A 836 -2.34 -21.92 17.41
CA PHE A 836 -3.57 -21.83 18.19
C PHE A 836 -3.94 -23.17 18.84
N GLY A 837 -3.84 -24.31 18.15
CA GLY A 837 -4.09 -25.63 18.74
C GLY A 837 -3.21 -25.90 19.97
N ILE A 838 -1.91 -25.58 19.86
CA ILE A 838 -0.96 -25.68 20.99
C ILE A 838 -1.31 -24.69 22.11
N LEU A 839 -1.66 -23.44 21.77
CA LEU A 839 -2.10 -22.44 22.75
C LEU A 839 -3.36 -22.89 23.48
N PHE A 840 -4.33 -23.46 22.76
CA PHE A 840 -5.60 -23.90 23.31
C PHE A 840 -5.43 -25.07 24.28
N TRP A 841 -4.46 -25.95 24.04
CA TRP A 841 -4.04 -26.97 25.00
C TRP A 841 -3.63 -26.35 26.35
N TYR A 842 -2.79 -25.31 26.34
CA TYR A 842 -2.39 -24.61 27.57
C TYR A 842 -3.57 -23.92 28.26
N ILE A 843 -4.48 -23.32 27.48
CA ILE A 843 -5.70 -22.71 27.99
C ILE A 843 -6.56 -23.78 28.69
N CYS A 844 -6.74 -24.96 28.11
CA CYS A 844 -7.52 -26.02 28.77
C CYS A 844 -6.80 -26.66 29.95
N ALA A 845 -5.47 -26.79 29.91
CA ALA A 845 -4.66 -27.35 30.99
C ALA A 845 -4.66 -26.51 32.28
N ASP A 846 -4.93 -25.21 32.17
CA ASP A 846 -4.91 -24.24 33.30
C ASP A 846 -3.55 -24.11 33.99
N HIS A 847 -2.47 -24.47 33.28
CA HIS A 847 -1.12 -24.37 33.80
C HIS A 847 -0.11 -24.18 32.68
N VAL A 848 1.07 -23.67 33.02
CA VAL A 848 2.13 -23.39 32.05
C VAL A 848 3.23 -24.45 32.01
N ARG A 849 2.99 -25.64 32.60
CA ARG A 849 3.93 -26.77 32.52
C ARG A 849 4.00 -27.29 31.09
N LEU A 850 5.20 -27.65 30.65
CA LEU A 850 5.42 -28.27 29.34
C LEU A 850 4.65 -29.60 29.27
N PRO A 851 4.05 -29.92 28.11
CA PRO A 851 3.59 -31.28 27.84
C PRO A 851 4.72 -32.29 28.06
N TYR A 852 4.41 -33.43 28.66
CA TYR A 852 5.36 -34.49 29.01
C TYR A 852 6.17 -34.94 27.79
N VAL A 853 5.52 -35.02 26.62
CA VAL A 853 6.17 -35.39 25.35
C VAL A 853 7.29 -34.42 24.96
N TYR A 854 7.17 -33.14 25.35
CA TYR A 854 8.16 -32.11 25.06
C TYR A 854 9.17 -31.92 26.18
N GLU A 855 8.80 -32.22 27.43
CA GLU A 855 9.71 -32.17 28.60
C GLU A 855 10.90 -33.13 28.45
N GLN A 856 10.73 -34.24 27.72
CA GLN A 856 11.80 -35.18 27.43
C GLN A 856 12.86 -34.64 26.44
N CYS A 857 12.57 -33.55 25.73
CA CYS A 857 13.47 -32.99 24.74
C CYS A 857 14.49 -32.06 25.41
N GLN A 858 15.77 -32.41 25.33
CA GLN A 858 16.86 -31.66 25.97
C GLN A 858 17.38 -30.50 25.10
N SER A 859 17.05 -30.50 23.80
CA SER A 859 17.44 -29.44 22.87
C SER A 859 16.31 -29.06 21.92
N LYS A 860 16.44 -27.86 21.30
CA LYS A 860 15.52 -27.40 20.26
C LYS A 860 15.47 -28.38 19.08
N ASP A 861 16.62 -28.92 18.67
CA ASP A 861 16.70 -29.91 17.58
C ASP A 861 15.97 -31.21 17.90
N GLN A 862 16.06 -31.68 19.15
CA GLN A 862 15.33 -32.87 19.60
C GLN A 862 13.82 -32.62 19.59
N LEU A 863 13.38 -31.46 20.10
CA LEU A 863 11.98 -31.06 20.06
C LEU A 863 11.46 -31.00 18.62
N TRP A 864 12.22 -30.39 17.71
CA TRP A 864 11.86 -30.30 16.29
C TRP A 864 11.75 -31.66 15.62
N ASN A 865 12.72 -32.54 15.83
CA ASN A 865 12.69 -33.89 15.29
C ASN A 865 11.52 -34.70 15.85
N SER A 866 11.16 -34.48 17.12
CA SER A 866 9.98 -35.09 17.75
C SER A 866 8.68 -34.61 17.09
N VAL A 867 8.51 -33.29 16.94
CA VAL A 867 7.32 -32.69 16.28
C VAL A 867 7.20 -33.14 14.82
N LYS A 868 8.31 -33.21 14.08
CA LYS A 868 8.36 -33.72 12.69
C LYS A 868 7.96 -35.19 12.58
N LYS A 869 8.25 -36.01 13.61
CA LYS A 869 7.80 -37.41 13.69
C LYS A 869 6.32 -37.56 14.10
N GLY A 870 5.63 -36.44 14.33
CA GLY A 870 4.21 -36.43 14.70
C GLY A 870 3.95 -36.33 16.20
N ALA A 871 4.97 -36.07 17.03
CA ALA A 871 4.76 -35.88 18.47
C ALA A 871 3.85 -34.67 18.74
N ARG A 872 2.87 -34.83 19.63
CA ARG A 872 1.90 -33.80 20.04
C ARG A 872 1.71 -33.84 21.56
N PRO A 873 1.17 -32.77 22.18
CA PRO A 873 0.85 -32.77 23.60
C PRO A 873 -0.12 -33.91 23.96
N GLU A 874 0.06 -34.48 25.14
CA GLU A 874 -0.83 -35.52 25.66
C GLU A 874 -2.23 -34.99 26.01
N ARG A 875 -3.24 -35.85 25.93
CA ARG A 875 -4.59 -35.53 26.42
C ARG A 875 -4.62 -35.60 27.93
N LEU A 876 -5.07 -34.53 28.59
CA LEU A 876 -5.24 -34.50 30.04
C LEU A 876 -6.66 -34.94 30.45
N PRO A 877 -6.84 -35.57 31.64
CA PRO A 877 -8.15 -36.10 32.06
C PRO A 877 -9.27 -35.06 32.17
N GLN A 878 -8.94 -33.80 32.43
CA GLN A 878 -9.88 -32.70 32.56
C GLN A 878 -10.35 -32.12 31.22
N PHE A 879 -9.88 -32.63 30.09
CA PHE A 879 -10.24 -32.11 28.78
C PHE A 879 -11.58 -32.66 28.29
N ASP A 880 -12.48 -31.73 27.97
CA ASP A 880 -13.70 -32.00 27.21
C ASP A 880 -13.38 -32.64 25.85
N GLU A 881 -14.23 -33.57 25.40
CA GLU A 881 -14.08 -34.22 24.09
C GLU A 881 -14.10 -33.22 22.93
N ASN A 882 -14.99 -32.23 22.96
CA ASN A 882 -15.11 -31.24 21.89
C ASN A 882 -13.89 -30.32 21.86
N CYS A 883 -13.38 -29.92 23.04
CA CYS A 883 -12.14 -29.15 23.13
C CYS A 883 -10.96 -29.95 22.58
N TRP A 884 -10.84 -31.23 22.95
CA TRP A 884 -9.76 -32.10 22.48
C TRP A 884 -9.77 -32.30 20.97
N HIS A 885 -10.93 -32.65 20.39
CA HIS A 885 -11.07 -32.81 18.95
C HIS A 885 -10.75 -31.52 18.19
N LEU A 886 -11.16 -30.36 18.70
CA LEU A 886 -10.81 -29.08 18.09
C LEU A 886 -9.30 -28.84 18.09
N MET A 887 -8.59 -29.16 19.18
CA MET A 887 -7.13 -29.07 19.24
C MET A 887 -6.47 -30.01 18.23
N GLU A 888 -6.97 -31.23 18.12
CA GLU A 888 -6.45 -32.25 17.19
C GLU A 888 -6.55 -31.82 15.73
N ASP A 889 -7.69 -31.25 15.35
CA ASP A 889 -7.91 -30.71 14.02
C ASP A 889 -6.96 -29.51 13.75
N CYS A 890 -6.80 -28.62 14.73
CA CYS A 890 -5.94 -27.44 14.59
C CYS A 890 -4.45 -27.78 14.41
N TRP A 891 -3.91 -28.78 15.11
CA TRP A 891 -2.48 -29.14 15.04
C TRP A 891 -2.16 -30.30 14.09
N ASN A 892 -3.06 -30.57 13.14
CA ASN A 892 -2.89 -31.63 12.15
C ASN A 892 -1.53 -31.53 11.42
N GLY A 893 -0.89 -32.68 11.22
CA GLY A 893 0.42 -32.76 10.54
C GLY A 893 0.37 -32.28 9.08
N ASN A 894 -0.77 -32.45 8.41
CA ASN A 894 -0.99 -31.90 7.07
C ASN A 894 -1.65 -30.51 7.16
N PRO A 895 -1.00 -29.42 6.69
CA PRO A 895 -1.54 -28.07 6.71
C PRO A 895 -2.91 -27.94 6.05
N SER A 896 -3.15 -28.63 4.94
CA SER A 896 -4.42 -28.55 4.20
C SER A 896 -5.59 -29.26 4.87
N CYS A 897 -5.32 -30.08 5.89
CA CYS A 897 -6.35 -30.75 6.69
C CYS A 897 -6.74 -29.96 7.95
N ARG A 898 -6.07 -28.83 8.22
CA ARG A 898 -6.42 -27.99 9.38
C ARG A 898 -7.68 -27.19 9.06
N PRO A 899 -8.59 -27.01 10.04
CA PRO A 899 -9.80 -26.24 9.83
C PRO A 899 -9.46 -24.78 9.57
N LEU A 900 -10.27 -24.11 8.75
CA LEU A 900 -10.18 -22.67 8.60
C LEU A 900 -10.62 -22.00 9.90
N LEU A 901 -10.08 -20.83 10.23
CA LEU A 901 -10.49 -20.09 11.44
C LEU A 901 -11.98 -19.74 11.46
N GLY A 902 -12.60 -19.63 10.26
CA GLY A 902 -14.05 -19.48 10.11
C GLY A 902 -14.87 -20.70 10.56
N GLU A 903 -14.26 -21.88 10.68
CA GLU A 903 -14.86 -23.11 11.22
C GLU A 903 -14.49 -23.33 12.69
N VAL A 904 -13.28 -22.92 13.09
CA VAL A 904 -12.82 -22.99 14.49
C VAL A 904 -13.67 -22.11 15.41
N GLU A 905 -14.01 -20.90 14.95
CA GLU A 905 -14.77 -19.94 15.75
C GLU A 905 -16.19 -20.43 16.12
N PRO A 906 -17.03 -20.89 15.17
CA PRO A 906 -18.34 -21.48 15.50
C PRO A 906 -18.24 -22.68 16.43
N ARG A 907 -17.30 -23.61 16.20
CA ARG A 907 -17.11 -24.78 17.08
C ARG A 907 -16.78 -24.37 18.51
N LEU A 908 -15.97 -23.33 18.67
CA LEU A 908 -15.64 -22.82 20.00
C LEU A 908 -16.82 -22.10 20.66
N MET A 909 -17.65 -21.40 19.89
CA MET A 909 -18.92 -20.82 20.38
C MET A 909 -19.88 -21.91 20.87
N GLU A 910 -20.04 -23.01 20.12
CA GLU A 910 -20.86 -24.16 20.52
C GLU A 910 -20.38 -24.78 21.84
N ILE A 911 -19.06 -24.91 22.02
CA ILE A 911 -18.45 -25.38 23.27
C ILE A 911 -18.77 -24.41 24.43
N ILE A 912 -18.65 -23.10 24.18
CA ILE A 912 -18.97 -22.08 25.20
C ILE A 912 -20.44 -22.17 25.59
N GLU A 913 -21.36 -22.20 24.62
CA GLU A 913 -22.80 -22.32 24.85
C GLU A 913 -23.15 -23.60 25.62
N TYR A 914 -22.51 -24.73 25.30
CA TYR A 914 -22.69 -25.98 26.03
C TYR A 914 -22.39 -25.81 27.53
N TYR A 915 -21.28 -25.14 27.87
CA TYR A 915 -20.88 -24.89 29.26
C TYR A 915 -21.66 -23.77 29.95
N GLU A 916 -22.32 -22.89 29.20
CA GLU A 916 -23.30 -21.95 29.77
C GLU A 916 -24.57 -22.67 30.23
N HIS A 917 -24.98 -23.72 29.51
CA HIS A 917 -26.13 -24.55 29.87
C HIS A 917 -25.79 -25.70 30.84
N ASN A 918 -24.53 -26.16 30.86
CA ASN A 918 -24.04 -27.27 31.67
C ASN A 918 -22.77 -26.85 32.45
N PRO A 919 -22.89 -26.03 33.51
CA PRO A 919 -21.74 -25.59 34.28
C PRO A 919 -21.03 -26.76 34.97
N LEU A 920 -19.70 -26.75 34.96
CA LEU A 920 -18.89 -27.73 35.68
C LEU A 920 -19.28 -27.75 37.17
N PRO A 921 -19.30 -28.92 37.84
CA PRO A 921 -19.52 -28.99 39.28
C PRO A 921 -18.50 -28.09 39.97
N SER A 922 -18.97 -27.16 40.80
CA SER A 922 -18.13 -26.24 41.55
C SER A 922 -17.11 -27.03 42.37
N GLN A 923 -15.85 -27.10 41.92
CA GLN A 923 -14.76 -27.44 42.81
C GLN A 923 -14.71 -26.33 43.85
N GLY A 924 -15.10 -26.65 45.09
CA GLY A 924 -15.22 -25.72 46.18
C GLY A 924 -13.94 -24.92 46.39
N VAL A 925 -13.92 -23.69 45.91
CA VAL A 925 -13.06 -22.64 46.42
C VAL A 925 -14.02 -21.66 47.08
N GLU A 926 -14.00 -21.62 48.41
CA GLU A 926 -14.81 -20.70 49.19
C GLU A 926 -14.61 -19.27 48.68
N GLN A 927 -15.69 -18.70 48.17
CA GLN A 927 -15.80 -17.32 47.74
C GLN A 927 -15.95 -16.44 49.00
N LYS A 928 -14.92 -16.43 49.83
CA LYS A 928 -14.78 -15.57 51.02
C LYS A 928 -13.32 -15.16 51.15
N GLU A 929 -12.83 -14.34 50.23
CA GLU A 929 -11.67 -13.44 50.44
C GLU A 929 -11.36 -12.51 49.24
N VAL A 930 -12.18 -12.46 48.20
CA VAL A 930 -11.91 -11.60 47.03
C VAL A 930 -12.30 -10.12 47.26
N ASP A 931 -13.13 -9.81 48.27
CA ASP A 931 -13.55 -8.42 48.56
C ASP A 931 -12.64 -7.68 49.55
N LEU A 932 -11.59 -8.31 50.10
CA LEU A 932 -10.66 -7.67 51.05
C LEU A 932 -9.27 -7.35 50.50
N MET A 933 -8.93 -7.80 49.27
CA MET A 933 -7.66 -7.46 48.62
C MET A 933 -7.76 -6.33 47.57
N ALA A 934 -8.94 -5.77 47.33
CA ALA A 934 -9.12 -4.62 46.42
C ALA A 934 -8.61 -3.28 47.01
N SER A 935 -7.97 -3.28 48.18
CA SER A 935 -7.43 -2.08 48.82
C SER A 935 -6.13 -2.33 49.60
N SER A 936 -5.04 -2.67 48.90
CA SER A 936 -3.68 -2.58 49.49
C SER A 936 -2.62 -2.36 48.40
N PRO A 937 -1.62 -1.48 48.61
CA PRO A 937 -0.64 -1.12 47.60
C PRO A 937 0.47 -2.18 47.47
N PHE A 938 0.90 -2.35 46.22
CA PHE A 938 2.08 -3.08 45.72
C PHE A 938 3.16 -3.41 46.77
N ILE A 939 3.48 -4.71 46.90
CA ILE A 939 4.72 -5.18 47.53
C ILE A 939 5.60 -5.83 46.45
N ASN A 940 6.83 -5.30 46.35
CA ASN A 940 7.95 -5.77 45.57
C ASN A 940 8.35 -7.20 45.96
N LEU A 941 8.61 -8.05 44.96
CA LEU A 941 9.47 -9.23 45.11
C LEU A 941 10.45 -9.25 43.93
N GLU A 942 11.68 -8.84 44.23
CA GLU A 942 12.87 -9.06 43.41
C GLU A 942 13.09 -10.57 43.21
N PHE A 943 13.43 -10.99 42.00
CA PHE A 943 14.12 -12.27 41.79
C PHE A 943 15.27 -12.12 40.80
N ALA A 944 16.43 -12.58 41.27
CA ALA A 944 17.71 -12.67 40.61
C ALA A 944 17.69 -13.66 39.41
N PRO A 945 18.66 -13.55 38.46
CA PRO A 945 18.59 -14.23 37.18
C PRO A 945 19.07 -15.69 37.25
N ALA A 946 18.48 -16.53 36.39
CA ALA A 946 19.03 -17.80 35.93
C ALA A 946 19.09 -17.80 34.40
#